data_AF-K6VK19-F1
#
_entry.id   AF-K6VK19-F1
#
_cell.length_a   1.000
_cell.length_b   1.000
_cell.length_c   1.000
_cell.angle_alpha   90.00
_cell.angle_beta   90.00
_cell.angle_gamma   90.00
#
_symmetry.space_group_name_H-M   'P 1'
#
loop_
_entity.id
_entity.type
_entity.pdbx_description
1 polymer ?
#
loop_
_entity_poly.entity_id
_entity_poly.type
_entity_poly.pdbx_seq_one_letter_code
_entity_poly.pdbx_strand_id
1 'polypeptide(L)'
;MWAAVAVATAALALWGWSAADRIVPSALGASLRTLAPDLGIVAAVGLVLWLVLRFVVGRFVAVPAGFVAVLLASLVLLVTLSPGASRVGWWALVAIVLVGAVGLGTSLWALTQGGRRAVAAVSTIASVALVGGTFAWLLTPTGAPPAPLALGPATVDVTGDPGSPGSLPVKTLAYGSGTDRLRPEYAGGARFTTKPVDLSRVITGWTGDSDRTQHWGFDATQIPLNAQVWYPEGPGPYPLALILHGNKSSVEFSEGGFAYLAERLASQGTVVASIDANFLSTTLLDRSGGIGGADLARALLPLEHLEAWRQIATDGPLKGRVDLTKVALIGHSRGGEAVAVAAMLQPRDAVPGQEDVRLDYDVPIRSVVALAPADGQFTGAGAKVQLKGVDYLAIQGSHDVDVASFGGLDQLARTTLGRDDLGATLYLGGADHSQFNTLWGRRDLGDGAAKYLIDTGRLITPEQQRAATMEAVSAFLATTLRGQDQRNLFADNRTDDRLRTITSLRSGRDVVLLDAQAPDKAVGTKGVTVSGSGLTTWEVVAQPLRWGPGDNRIVRLEGSGGRLDVRPAEPVAIGARGSLRLDVAAVDGSQPAAITVEVTDAAGRRASAGVRDIPPPIVADPLKAAWMRSGASSEPVLQTRVVSTREFTTANPELDLRRIATVSVVLAPTGDRELLLDHLVVSQGA
;
A
#
# COMPACT_ATOMS: atom_id res chain seq x y z
N MET A 1 21.03 32.28 -29.25
CA MET A 1 20.71 31.09 -30.08
C MET A 1 21.17 29.81 -29.40
N TRP A 2 22.48 29.61 -29.17
CA TRP A 2 23.01 28.41 -28.50
C TRP A 2 22.36 28.07 -27.15
N ALA A 3 22.14 29.04 -26.26
CA ALA A 3 21.40 28.84 -25.01
C ALA A 3 19.95 28.38 -25.21
N ALA A 4 19.27 28.89 -26.25
CA ALA A 4 17.91 28.46 -26.58
C ALA A 4 17.90 27.01 -27.08
N VAL A 5 18.84 26.65 -27.96
CA VAL A 5 19.01 25.27 -28.45
C VAL A 5 19.29 24.32 -27.28
N ALA A 6 20.24 24.65 -26.40
CA ALA A 6 20.56 23.81 -25.25
C ALA A 6 19.37 23.60 -24.31
N VAL A 7 18.59 24.66 -24.04
CA VAL A 7 17.37 24.58 -23.21
C VAL A 7 16.31 23.69 -23.86
N ALA A 8 16.03 23.88 -25.16
CA ALA A 8 15.08 23.05 -25.89
C ALA A 8 15.51 21.58 -25.90
N THR A 9 16.79 21.30 -26.15
CA THR A 9 17.35 19.94 -26.14
C THR A 9 17.20 19.29 -24.77
N ALA A 10 17.51 20.01 -23.68
CA ALA A 10 17.40 19.48 -22.32
C ALA A 10 15.94 19.16 -21.96
N ALA A 11 14.99 20.05 -22.29
CA ALA A 11 13.57 19.83 -22.04
C ALA A 11 13.01 18.66 -22.87
N LEU A 12 13.38 18.57 -24.15
CA LEU A 12 13.02 17.44 -25.02
C LEU A 12 13.63 16.12 -24.53
N ALA A 13 14.83 16.13 -23.97
CA ALA A 13 15.45 14.93 -23.39
C ALA A 13 14.70 14.44 -22.15
N LEU A 14 14.33 15.34 -21.24
CA LEU A 14 13.52 15.00 -20.05
C LEU A 14 12.13 14.48 -20.44
N TRP A 15 11.44 15.19 -21.35
CA TRP A 15 10.15 14.76 -21.87
C TRP A 15 10.26 13.43 -22.62
N GLY A 16 11.27 13.26 -23.46
CA GLY A 16 11.51 12.04 -24.23
C GLY A 16 11.77 10.83 -23.35
N TRP A 17 12.50 10.99 -22.24
CA TRP A 17 12.68 9.93 -21.25
C TRP A 17 11.35 9.56 -20.57
N SER A 18 10.57 10.53 -20.11
CA SER A 18 9.24 10.27 -19.54
C SER A 18 8.27 9.66 -20.56
N ALA A 19 8.36 10.04 -21.84
CA ALA A 19 7.58 9.45 -22.91
C ALA A 19 7.97 7.98 -23.15
N ALA A 20 9.27 7.67 -23.17
CA ALA A 20 9.78 6.31 -23.38
C ALA A 20 9.26 5.32 -22.32
N ASP A 21 9.18 5.74 -21.05
CA ASP A 21 8.64 4.92 -19.96
C ASP A 21 7.13 4.65 -20.09
N ARG A 22 6.38 5.48 -20.83
CA ARG A 22 4.91 5.39 -20.98
C ARG A 22 4.43 4.74 -22.28
N ILE A 23 5.32 4.56 -23.26
CA ILE A 23 4.96 3.98 -24.56
C ILE A 23 4.49 2.54 -24.33
N VAL A 24 3.33 2.21 -24.91
CA VAL A 24 2.82 0.84 -24.98
C VAL A 24 3.35 0.22 -26.28
N PRO A 25 4.33 -0.71 -26.25
CA PRO A 25 5.01 -1.15 -27.47
C PRO A 25 4.08 -1.81 -28.49
N SER A 26 3.10 -2.57 -28.01
CA SER A 26 2.05 -3.21 -28.82
C SER A 26 1.02 -2.24 -29.39
N ALA A 27 1.05 -0.96 -28.99
CA ALA A 27 0.16 0.09 -29.47
C ALA A 27 0.95 1.38 -29.81
N LEU A 28 2.12 1.25 -30.45
CA LEU A 28 3.02 2.36 -30.75
C LEU A 28 2.35 3.51 -31.50
N GLY A 29 1.55 3.20 -32.52
CA GLY A 29 0.84 4.22 -33.30
C GLY A 29 -0.13 5.06 -32.45
N ALA A 30 -0.86 4.42 -31.53
CA ALA A 30 -1.74 5.12 -30.59
C ALA A 30 -0.94 5.94 -29.58
N SER A 31 0.14 5.36 -29.02
CA SER A 31 1.05 6.03 -28.09
C SER A 31 1.62 7.32 -28.70
N LEU A 32 2.12 7.25 -29.94
CA LEU A 32 2.65 8.42 -30.66
C LEU A 32 1.57 9.46 -30.97
N ARG A 33 0.35 9.04 -31.31
CA ARG A 33 -0.79 9.97 -31.50
C ARG A 33 -1.16 10.69 -30.21
N THR A 34 -1.09 10.04 -29.06
CA THR A 34 -1.39 10.67 -27.76
C THR A 34 -0.29 11.64 -27.34
N LEU A 35 0.98 11.36 -27.65
CA LEU A 35 2.13 12.20 -27.27
C LEU A 35 2.36 13.40 -28.23
N ALA A 36 1.99 13.28 -29.51
CA ALA A 36 2.22 14.33 -30.49
C ALA A 36 1.59 15.71 -30.15
N PRO A 37 0.37 15.78 -29.57
CA PRO A 37 -0.22 17.04 -29.12
C PRO A 37 0.63 17.81 -28.11
N ASP A 38 1.35 17.15 -27.21
CA ASP A 38 2.24 17.83 -26.24
C ASP A 38 3.25 18.71 -26.99
N LEU A 39 3.91 18.14 -28.00
CA LEU A 39 4.90 18.85 -28.82
C LEU A 39 4.25 19.93 -29.69
N GLY A 40 3.05 19.66 -30.23
CA GLY A 40 2.29 20.62 -31.03
C GLY A 40 1.86 21.85 -30.24
N ILE A 41 1.31 21.66 -29.03
CA ILE A 41 0.92 22.73 -28.11
C ILE A 41 2.15 23.56 -27.74
N VAL A 42 3.27 22.91 -27.40
CA VAL A 42 4.50 23.60 -27.02
C VAL A 42 5.09 24.42 -28.18
N ALA A 43 5.05 23.90 -29.40
CA ALA A 43 5.46 24.64 -30.59
C ALA A 43 4.57 25.87 -30.85
N ALA A 44 3.24 25.73 -30.70
CA ALA A 44 2.28 26.82 -30.86
C ALA A 44 2.47 27.89 -29.78
N VAL A 45 2.58 27.51 -28.51
CA VAL A 45 2.86 28.41 -27.39
C VAL A 45 4.18 29.14 -27.59
N GLY A 46 5.23 28.42 -28.00
CA GLY A 46 6.54 29.02 -28.31
C GLY A 46 6.44 30.06 -29.43
N LEU A 47 5.70 29.77 -30.50
CA LEU A 47 5.48 30.72 -31.60
C LEU A 47 4.72 31.97 -31.14
N VAL A 48 3.62 31.80 -30.41
CA VAL A 48 2.81 32.93 -29.89
C VAL A 48 3.65 33.80 -28.95
N LEU A 49 4.37 33.19 -28.00
CA LEU A 49 5.26 33.91 -27.10
C LEU A 49 6.34 34.67 -27.86
N TRP A 50 6.95 34.04 -28.88
CA TRP A 50 7.94 34.69 -29.71
C TRP A 50 7.36 35.91 -30.44
N LEU A 51 6.18 35.79 -31.06
CA LEU A 51 5.50 36.88 -31.75
C LEU A 51 5.19 38.05 -30.80
N VAL A 52 4.61 37.76 -29.63
CA VAL A 52 4.28 38.77 -28.61
C VAL A 52 5.55 39.46 -28.10
N LEU A 53 6.58 38.69 -27.74
CA LEU A 53 7.84 39.25 -27.23
C LEU A 53 8.56 40.07 -28.30
N ARG A 54 8.52 39.66 -29.58
CA ARG A 54 9.22 40.32 -30.68
C ARG A 54 8.55 41.61 -31.13
N PHE A 55 7.22 41.62 -31.23
CA PHE A 55 6.47 42.70 -31.88
C PHE A 55 5.73 43.61 -30.89
N VAL A 56 5.35 43.11 -29.71
CA VAL A 56 4.66 43.89 -28.68
C VAL A 56 5.66 44.37 -27.64
N VAL A 57 6.30 43.46 -26.90
CA VAL A 57 7.25 43.82 -25.83
C VAL A 57 8.54 44.43 -26.40
N GLY A 58 9.05 43.85 -27.49
CA GLY A 58 10.24 44.32 -28.21
C GLY A 58 10.13 45.75 -28.75
N ARG A 59 8.92 46.31 -28.76
CA ARG A 59 8.65 47.71 -29.13
C ARG A 59 9.02 48.68 -28.00
N PHE A 60 9.09 48.20 -26.77
CA PHE A 60 9.36 48.98 -25.55
C PHE A 60 10.67 48.60 -24.86
N VAL A 61 11.10 47.33 -24.95
CA VAL A 61 12.29 46.82 -24.27
C VAL A 61 13.07 45.86 -25.17
N ALA A 62 14.40 45.97 -25.20
CA ALA A 62 15.26 45.01 -25.89
C ALA A 62 15.27 43.67 -25.13
N VAL A 63 14.46 42.72 -25.58
CA VAL A 63 14.38 41.36 -25.01
C VAL A 63 14.91 40.35 -26.02
N PRO A 64 15.70 39.33 -25.62
CA PRO A 64 16.08 38.24 -26.49
C PRO A 64 14.88 37.30 -26.74
N ALA A 65 13.90 37.78 -27.51
CA ALA A 65 12.58 37.17 -27.68
C ALA A 65 12.62 35.67 -28.03
N GLY A 66 13.54 35.25 -28.91
CA GLY A 66 13.71 33.84 -29.26
C GLY A 66 14.16 32.96 -28.09
N PHE A 67 15.07 33.46 -27.25
CA PHE A 67 15.50 32.70 -26.06
C PHE A 67 14.38 32.61 -25.02
N VAL A 68 13.72 33.73 -24.72
CA VAL A 68 12.64 33.77 -23.73
C VAL A 68 11.46 32.90 -24.17
N ALA A 69 11.08 32.94 -25.45
CA ALA A 69 10.03 32.08 -25.99
C ALA A 69 10.37 30.59 -25.85
N VAL A 70 11.60 30.18 -26.18
CA VAL A 70 12.04 28.78 -26.04
C VAL A 70 12.11 28.34 -24.57
N LEU A 71 12.59 29.22 -23.67
CA LEU A 71 12.63 28.93 -22.24
C LEU A 71 11.23 28.69 -21.67
N LEU A 72 10.28 29.59 -21.99
CA LEU A 72 8.90 29.47 -21.52
C LEU A 72 8.18 28.28 -22.15
N ALA A 73 8.37 28.02 -23.45
CA ALA A 73 7.82 26.83 -24.11
C ALA A 73 8.38 25.53 -23.50
N SER A 74 9.68 25.50 -23.19
CA SER A 74 10.32 24.38 -22.50
C SER A 74 9.77 24.19 -21.09
N LEU A 75 9.50 25.28 -20.36
CA LEU A 75 8.87 25.19 -19.04
C LEU A 75 7.44 24.64 -19.16
N VAL A 76 6.65 25.09 -20.14
CA VAL A 76 5.31 24.55 -20.39
C VAL A 76 5.37 23.04 -20.68
N LEU A 77 6.32 22.58 -21.49
CA LEU A 77 6.53 21.14 -21.74
C LEU A 77 6.85 20.38 -20.45
N LEU A 78 7.70 20.93 -19.57
CA LEU A 78 8.09 20.25 -18.33
C LEU A 78 7.00 20.30 -17.24
N VAL A 79 6.06 21.24 -17.32
CA VAL A 79 4.85 21.29 -16.48
C VAL A 79 3.88 20.15 -16.82
N THR A 80 3.86 19.64 -18.06
CA THR A 80 2.97 18.52 -18.43
C THR A 80 3.46 17.17 -17.90
N LEU A 81 4.71 17.09 -17.43
CA LEU A 81 5.28 15.88 -16.85
C LEU A 81 4.83 15.69 -15.39
N SER A 82 4.60 14.44 -15.00
CA SER A 82 4.32 14.11 -13.60
C SER A 82 5.54 14.44 -12.73
N PRO A 83 5.36 15.14 -11.58
CA PRO A 83 6.44 15.42 -10.65
C PRO A 83 6.91 14.17 -9.88
N GLY A 84 6.29 13.01 -10.10
CA GLY A 84 6.56 11.78 -9.36
C GLY A 84 6.32 11.97 -7.86
N ALA A 85 7.21 11.41 -7.05
CA ALA A 85 7.10 11.42 -5.59
C ALA A 85 7.37 12.79 -4.92
N SER A 86 7.87 13.80 -5.65
CA SER A 86 8.13 15.13 -5.06
C SER A 86 8.00 16.28 -6.04
N ARG A 87 7.00 17.14 -5.82
CA ARG A 87 6.84 18.40 -6.55
C ARG A 87 8.03 19.35 -6.37
N VAL A 88 8.52 19.49 -5.15
CA VAL A 88 9.65 20.40 -4.85
C VAL A 88 10.95 19.83 -5.44
N GLY A 89 11.20 18.53 -5.30
CA GLY A 89 12.34 17.85 -5.90
C GLY A 89 12.33 17.92 -7.42
N TRP A 90 11.17 17.75 -8.05
CA TRP A 90 11.00 17.90 -9.50
C TRP A 90 11.34 19.31 -9.97
N TRP A 91 10.80 20.36 -9.34
CA TRP A 91 11.08 21.74 -9.75
C TRP A 91 12.52 22.17 -9.49
N ALA A 92 13.15 21.66 -8.43
CA ALA A 92 14.58 21.85 -8.20
C ALA A 92 15.41 21.19 -9.32
N LEU A 93 15.08 19.96 -9.73
CA LEU A 93 15.73 19.28 -10.85
C LEU A 93 15.56 20.06 -12.16
N VAL A 94 14.33 20.50 -12.47
CA VAL A 94 14.06 21.32 -13.67
C VAL A 94 14.89 22.60 -13.66
N ALA A 95 14.93 23.32 -12.52
CA ALA A 95 15.72 24.53 -12.39
C ALA A 95 17.21 24.27 -12.61
N ILE A 96 17.77 23.22 -12.00
CA ILE A 96 19.17 22.83 -12.16
C ILE A 96 19.50 22.52 -13.63
N VAL A 97 18.64 21.72 -14.29
CA VAL A 97 18.84 21.33 -15.70
C VAL A 97 18.74 22.55 -16.62
N LEU A 98 17.77 23.44 -16.42
CA LEU A 98 17.61 24.64 -17.24
C LEU A 98 18.75 25.64 -17.03
N VAL A 99 19.19 25.87 -15.78
CA VAL A 99 20.34 26.74 -15.47
C VAL A 99 21.61 26.17 -16.10
N GLY A 100 21.85 24.86 -15.96
CA GLY A 100 22.97 24.17 -16.60
C GLY A 100 22.94 24.26 -18.12
N ALA A 101 21.76 24.10 -18.74
CA ALA A 101 21.59 24.22 -20.19
C ALA A 101 21.85 25.66 -20.69
N VAL A 102 21.39 26.68 -19.96
CA VAL A 102 21.67 28.09 -20.27
C VAL A 102 23.17 28.38 -20.14
N GLY A 103 23.80 27.93 -19.04
CA GLY A 103 25.24 28.04 -18.82
C GLY A 103 26.05 27.40 -19.95
N LEU A 104 25.73 26.15 -20.29
CA LEU A 104 26.40 25.40 -21.37
C LEU A 104 26.23 26.08 -22.73
N GLY A 105 25.01 26.50 -23.09
CA GLY A 105 24.77 27.14 -24.38
C GLY A 105 25.43 28.53 -24.49
N THR A 106 25.48 29.30 -23.39
CA THR A 106 26.19 30.60 -23.40
C THR A 106 27.70 30.43 -23.45
N SER A 107 28.25 29.46 -22.73
CA SER A 107 29.69 29.20 -22.68
C SER A 107 30.22 28.64 -24.00
N LEU A 108 29.49 27.73 -24.64
CA LEU A 108 29.82 27.21 -25.98
C LEU A 108 29.85 28.33 -27.03
N TRP A 109 28.86 29.23 -27.00
CA TRP A 109 28.88 30.41 -27.87
C TRP A 109 30.13 31.27 -27.62
N ALA A 110 30.46 31.57 -26.36
CA ALA A 110 31.63 32.38 -26.03
C ALA A 110 32.95 31.74 -26.51
N LEU A 111 33.08 30.40 -26.44
CA LEU A 111 34.24 29.68 -26.97
C LEU A 111 34.37 29.84 -28.50
N THR A 112 33.26 29.83 -29.23
CA THR A 112 33.26 30.01 -30.70
C THR A 112 33.60 31.44 -31.15
N GLN A 113 33.35 32.44 -30.31
CA GLN A 113 33.56 33.87 -30.64
C GLN A 113 34.94 34.41 -30.23
N GLY A 114 35.82 33.57 -29.68
CA GLY A 114 37.23 33.94 -29.41
C GLY A 114 37.48 34.84 -28.19
N GLY A 115 36.45 35.37 -27.53
CA GLY A 115 36.58 36.22 -26.34
C GLY A 115 36.43 35.45 -25.02
N ARG A 116 37.23 35.80 -23.99
CA ARG A 116 37.15 35.27 -22.60
C ARG A 116 37.10 33.73 -22.50
N ARG A 117 37.92 33.03 -23.31
CA ARG A 117 37.94 31.55 -23.41
C ARG A 117 38.09 30.83 -22.07
N ALA A 118 38.90 31.34 -21.15
CA ALA A 118 39.07 30.75 -19.82
C ALA A 118 37.78 30.78 -19.00
N VAL A 119 37.06 31.91 -18.98
CA VAL A 119 35.77 32.05 -18.29
C VAL A 119 34.73 31.14 -18.92
N ALA A 120 34.70 31.05 -20.25
CA ALA A 120 33.79 30.17 -20.96
C ALA A 120 34.10 28.69 -20.71
N ALA A 121 35.37 28.30 -20.62
CA ALA A 121 35.76 26.93 -20.27
C ALA A 121 35.32 26.59 -18.83
N VAL A 122 35.57 27.47 -17.86
CA VAL A 122 35.14 27.28 -16.46
C VAL A 122 33.61 27.18 -16.36
N SER A 123 32.88 28.06 -17.04
CA SER A 123 31.41 28.03 -17.07
C SER A 123 30.86 26.74 -17.69
N THR A 124 31.52 26.24 -18.75
CA THR A 124 31.19 24.94 -19.37
C THR A 124 31.39 23.80 -18.37
N ILE A 125 32.56 23.74 -17.73
CA ILE A 125 32.89 22.71 -16.73
C ILE A 125 31.91 22.78 -15.57
N ALA A 126 31.59 23.96 -15.05
CA ALA A 126 30.64 24.15 -13.97
C ALA A 126 29.23 23.69 -14.35
N SER A 127 28.77 23.99 -15.58
CA SER A 127 27.45 23.57 -16.07
C SER A 127 27.36 22.05 -16.23
N VAL A 128 28.41 21.44 -16.78
CA VAL A 128 28.51 19.98 -16.93
C VAL A 128 28.60 19.29 -15.57
N ALA A 129 29.41 19.82 -14.65
CA ALA A 129 29.54 19.27 -13.29
C ALA A 129 28.24 19.42 -12.50
N LEU A 130 27.51 20.52 -12.65
CA LEU A 130 26.23 20.74 -12.00
C LEU A 130 25.17 19.72 -12.47
N VAL A 131 24.97 19.61 -13.79
CA VAL A 131 23.96 18.69 -14.35
C VAL A 131 24.40 17.24 -14.18
N GLY A 132 25.64 16.93 -14.57
CA GLY A 132 26.21 15.58 -14.48
C GLY A 132 26.31 15.10 -13.03
N GLY A 133 26.73 15.95 -12.10
CA GLY A 133 26.75 15.64 -10.66
C GLY A 133 25.36 15.41 -10.09
N THR A 134 24.36 16.18 -10.52
CA THR A 134 22.96 15.97 -10.12
C THR A 134 22.45 14.61 -10.60
N PHE A 135 22.66 14.24 -11.86
CA PHE A 135 22.26 12.92 -12.36
C PHE A 135 23.06 11.79 -11.73
N ALA A 136 24.36 11.95 -11.50
CA ALA A 136 25.17 10.97 -10.78
C ALA A 136 24.60 10.73 -9.36
N TRP A 137 24.20 11.80 -8.66
CA TRP A 137 23.56 11.71 -7.35
C TRP A 137 22.18 11.03 -7.41
N LEU A 138 21.32 11.38 -8.37
CA LEU A 138 20.02 10.75 -8.56
C LEU A 138 20.14 9.24 -8.86
N LEU A 139 21.17 8.85 -9.64
CA LEU A 139 21.40 7.46 -10.02
C LEU A 139 22.05 6.63 -8.91
N THR A 140 22.75 7.25 -7.96
CA THR A 140 23.51 6.56 -6.91
C THR A 140 22.65 6.35 -5.67
N PRO A 141 22.36 5.11 -5.23
CA PRO A 141 21.72 4.86 -3.94
C PRO A 141 22.55 5.45 -2.78
N THR A 142 21.93 6.23 -1.88
CA THR A 142 22.67 6.98 -0.85
C THR A 142 22.30 6.65 0.59
N GLY A 143 21.05 6.25 0.84
CA GLY A 143 20.58 5.92 2.18
C GLY A 143 20.75 4.45 2.55
N ALA A 144 20.16 4.08 3.68
CA ALA A 144 20.10 2.73 4.20
C ALA A 144 18.66 2.45 4.69
N PRO A 145 18.19 1.19 4.65
CA PRO A 145 16.89 0.84 5.19
C PRO A 145 16.82 1.08 6.71
N PRO A 146 15.61 1.24 7.28
CA PRO A 146 15.45 1.35 8.72
C PRO A 146 16.08 0.15 9.45
N ALA A 147 16.95 0.43 10.41
CA ALA A 147 17.60 -0.61 11.20
C ALA A 147 16.57 -1.39 12.05
N PRO A 148 16.73 -2.71 12.21
CA PRO A 148 15.94 -3.50 13.14
C PRO A 148 16.17 -3.06 14.59
N LEU A 149 15.23 -3.39 15.48
CA LEU A 149 15.34 -3.09 16.91
C LEU A 149 15.83 -4.34 17.67
N ALA A 150 16.80 -4.16 18.56
CA ALA A 150 17.30 -5.22 19.44
C ALA A 150 16.34 -5.45 20.63
N LEU A 151 15.12 -5.93 20.36
CA LEU A 151 14.07 -6.13 21.38
C LEU A 151 14.18 -7.48 22.12
N GLY A 152 15.14 -8.33 21.74
CA GLY A 152 15.23 -9.71 22.24
C GLY A 152 14.19 -10.65 21.61
N PRO A 153 14.08 -11.90 22.09
CA PRO A 153 13.21 -12.92 21.50
C PRO A 153 11.73 -12.57 21.67
N ALA A 154 10.89 -13.09 20.76
CA ALA A 154 9.43 -12.98 20.82
C ALA A 154 8.88 -13.38 22.20
N THR A 155 7.84 -12.70 22.67
CA THR A 155 7.16 -12.98 23.94
C THR A 155 6.10 -14.06 23.81
N VAL A 156 5.70 -14.36 22.57
CA VAL A 156 4.78 -15.46 22.23
C VAL A 156 5.45 -16.41 21.26
N ASP A 157 5.19 -17.71 21.44
CA ASP A 157 5.73 -18.73 20.55
C ASP A 157 5.01 -18.70 19.20
N VAL A 158 5.79 -18.54 18.13
CA VAL A 158 5.36 -18.77 16.75
C VAL A 158 5.68 -20.22 16.40
N THR A 159 4.71 -20.95 15.85
CA THR A 159 4.88 -22.38 15.57
C THR A 159 5.43 -22.61 14.17
N GLY A 160 6.68 -23.06 14.10
CA GLY A 160 7.37 -23.32 12.83
C GLY A 160 7.71 -22.04 12.07
N ASP A 161 7.89 -22.17 10.76
CA ASP A 161 8.11 -21.05 9.84
C ASP A 161 6.96 -21.02 8.82
N PRO A 162 5.92 -20.18 9.02
CA PRO A 162 4.80 -20.07 8.09
C PRO A 162 5.22 -19.65 6.67
N GLY A 163 6.35 -18.97 6.50
CA GLY A 163 6.87 -18.55 5.20
C GLY A 163 7.57 -19.66 4.41
N SER A 164 7.88 -20.79 5.06
CA SER A 164 8.54 -21.92 4.42
C SER A 164 7.66 -22.63 3.39
N PRO A 165 8.28 -23.31 2.40
CA PRO A 165 7.53 -24.05 1.39
C PRO A 165 6.73 -25.16 2.06
N GLY A 166 5.51 -25.39 1.61
CA GLY A 166 4.78 -26.58 2.01
C GLY A 166 5.30 -27.84 1.31
N SER A 167 4.82 -29.01 1.74
CA SER A 167 5.29 -30.30 1.24
C SER A 167 4.63 -30.76 -0.06
N LEU A 168 3.60 -30.05 -0.55
CA LEU A 168 2.85 -30.45 -1.73
C LEU A 168 3.54 -29.94 -3.00
N PRO A 169 3.78 -30.80 -4.02
CA PRO A 169 4.20 -30.34 -5.34
C PRO A 169 3.17 -29.38 -5.94
N VAL A 170 3.64 -28.38 -6.69
CA VAL A 170 2.78 -27.37 -7.32
C VAL A 170 2.66 -27.62 -8.82
N LYS A 171 1.44 -27.54 -9.33
CA LYS A 171 1.15 -27.53 -10.78
C LYS A 171 0.56 -26.19 -11.18
N THR A 172 0.71 -25.86 -12.46
CA THR A 172 0.17 -24.63 -13.04
C THR A 172 -0.76 -24.90 -14.22
N LEU A 173 -1.71 -23.99 -14.43
CA LEU A 173 -2.53 -23.89 -15.64
C LEU A 173 -2.99 -22.44 -15.81
N ALA A 174 -3.60 -22.13 -16.95
CA ALA A 174 -4.32 -20.88 -17.15
C ALA A 174 -5.76 -21.15 -17.62
N TYR A 175 -6.69 -20.27 -17.26
CA TYR A 175 -7.98 -20.17 -17.92
C TYR A 175 -8.14 -18.77 -18.50
N GLY A 176 -8.92 -18.64 -19.57
CA GLY A 176 -9.08 -17.34 -20.22
C GLY A 176 -10.08 -17.35 -21.36
N SER A 177 -10.13 -16.25 -22.10
CA SER A 177 -11.11 -16.04 -23.18
C SER A 177 -11.01 -17.03 -24.34
N GLY A 178 -9.85 -17.66 -24.54
CA GLY A 178 -9.55 -18.50 -25.70
C GLY A 178 -9.18 -17.70 -26.96
N THR A 179 -9.28 -16.37 -26.92
CA THR A 179 -9.06 -15.48 -28.07
C THR A 179 -8.22 -14.25 -27.73
N ASP A 180 -7.49 -14.25 -26.61
CA ASP A 180 -6.64 -13.15 -26.20
C ASP A 180 -5.58 -12.84 -27.28
N ARG A 181 -5.46 -11.56 -27.66
CA ARG A 181 -4.58 -11.13 -28.75
C ARG A 181 -3.13 -10.94 -28.33
N LEU A 182 -2.90 -10.66 -27.04
CA LEU A 182 -1.61 -10.27 -26.52
C LEU A 182 -0.92 -11.42 -25.78
N ARG A 183 -1.71 -12.38 -25.27
CA ARG A 183 -1.26 -13.40 -24.32
C ARG A 183 -1.70 -14.80 -24.77
N PRO A 184 -0.81 -15.57 -25.40
CA PRO A 184 -1.09 -16.93 -25.90
C PRO A 184 -1.64 -17.88 -24.82
N GLU A 185 -1.23 -17.71 -23.56
CA GLU A 185 -1.66 -18.50 -22.41
C GLU A 185 -3.16 -18.36 -22.10
N TYR A 186 -3.78 -17.23 -22.47
CA TYR A 186 -5.23 -17.01 -22.34
C TYR A 186 -5.98 -17.24 -23.67
N ALA A 187 -5.25 -17.54 -24.74
CA ALA A 187 -5.80 -17.92 -26.04
C ALA A 187 -5.73 -19.44 -26.23
N GLY A 188 -4.96 -19.93 -27.21
CA GLY A 188 -4.79 -21.37 -27.47
C GLY A 188 -4.12 -22.14 -26.33
N GLY A 189 -3.42 -21.46 -25.42
CA GLY A 189 -2.81 -22.06 -24.23
C GLY A 189 -3.76 -22.24 -23.04
N ALA A 190 -4.98 -21.68 -23.09
CA ALA A 190 -5.92 -21.76 -21.99
C ALA A 190 -6.41 -23.20 -21.81
N ARG A 191 -6.29 -23.74 -20.59
CA ARG A 191 -6.73 -25.11 -20.28
C ARG A 191 -8.26 -25.22 -20.21
N PHE A 192 -8.91 -24.12 -19.90
CA PHE A 192 -10.35 -23.97 -19.83
C PHE A 192 -10.73 -22.56 -20.32
N THR A 193 -11.81 -22.46 -21.08
CA THR A 193 -12.29 -21.18 -21.60
C THR A 193 -13.43 -20.63 -20.74
N THR A 194 -13.38 -19.34 -20.45
CA THR A 194 -14.41 -18.62 -19.69
C THR A 194 -15.25 -17.76 -20.61
N LYS A 195 -16.51 -17.52 -20.22
CA LYS A 195 -17.35 -16.54 -20.92
C LYS A 195 -16.95 -15.13 -20.49
N PRO A 196 -16.92 -14.15 -21.41
CA PRO A 196 -16.71 -12.76 -21.05
C PRO A 196 -17.90 -12.17 -20.30
N VAL A 197 -17.67 -11.08 -19.60
CA VAL A 197 -18.64 -10.35 -18.78
C VAL A 197 -18.90 -8.96 -19.36
N ASP A 198 -20.15 -8.52 -19.29
CA ASP A 198 -20.54 -7.16 -19.66
C ASP A 198 -20.48 -6.23 -18.44
N LEU A 199 -19.51 -5.31 -18.43
CA LEU A 199 -19.35 -4.27 -17.42
C LEU A 199 -19.61 -2.86 -18.01
N SER A 200 -20.29 -2.74 -19.15
CA SER A 200 -20.56 -1.46 -19.83
C SER A 200 -21.46 -0.51 -19.06
N ARG A 201 -22.22 -1.01 -18.08
CA ARG A 201 -23.00 -0.18 -17.14
C ARG A 201 -22.14 0.49 -16.07
N VAL A 202 -20.98 -0.09 -15.77
CA VAL A 202 -20.06 0.38 -14.74
C VAL A 202 -18.94 1.23 -15.38
N ILE A 203 -18.41 0.76 -16.50
CA ILE A 203 -17.27 1.38 -17.17
C ILE A 203 -17.74 2.43 -18.17
N THR A 204 -17.22 3.65 -18.04
CA THR A 204 -17.48 4.74 -18.99
C THR A 204 -16.20 5.16 -19.72
N GLY A 205 -16.34 5.66 -20.95
CA GLY A 205 -15.20 6.09 -21.77
C GLY A 205 -14.41 4.97 -22.46
N TRP A 206 -14.87 3.71 -22.38
CA TRP A 206 -14.30 2.58 -23.12
C TRP A 206 -15.27 2.10 -24.21
N THR A 207 -15.17 2.70 -25.39
CA THR A 207 -16.01 2.41 -26.56
C THR A 207 -15.34 1.42 -27.51
N GLY A 208 -16.12 0.75 -28.36
CA GLY A 208 -15.64 -0.24 -29.34
C GLY A 208 -14.63 0.29 -30.38
N ASP A 209 -14.58 1.60 -30.62
CA ASP A 209 -13.69 2.25 -31.57
C ASP A 209 -12.44 2.89 -30.94
N SER A 210 -12.29 2.82 -29.61
CA SER A 210 -11.18 3.42 -28.88
C SER A 210 -9.83 2.75 -29.17
N ASP A 211 -8.73 3.51 -28.97
CA ASP A 211 -7.36 2.96 -29.04
C ASP A 211 -7.17 1.81 -28.01
N ARG A 212 -7.89 1.85 -26.86
CA ARG A 212 -7.92 0.75 -25.88
C ARG A 212 -8.52 -0.51 -26.49
N THR A 213 -9.67 -0.41 -27.16
CA THR A 213 -10.32 -1.58 -27.78
C THR A 213 -9.49 -2.18 -28.91
N GLN A 214 -8.83 -1.34 -29.72
CA GLN A 214 -7.91 -1.84 -30.76
C GLN A 214 -6.75 -2.62 -30.17
N HIS A 215 -6.18 -2.13 -29.06
CA HIS A 215 -5.07 -2.76 -28.35
C HIS A 215 -5.45 -4.11 -27.70
N TRP A 216 -6.53 -4.14 -26.92
CA TRP A 216 -6.94 -5.34 -26.18
C TRP A 216 -7.76 -6.33 -27.02
N GLY A 217 -8.47 -5.86 -28.04
CA GLY A 217 -9.35 -6.66 -28.89
C GLY A 217 -10.78 -6.85 -28.36
N PHE A 218 -11.14 -6.16 -27.27
CA PHE A 218 -12.47 -6.17 -26.66
C PHE A 218 -12.77 -4.80 -26.00
N ASP A 219 -14.03 -4.57 -25.68
CA ASP A 219 -14.50 -3.38 -24.95
C ASP A 219 -15.19 -3.74 -23.63
N ALA A 220 -15.78 -2.75 -22.97
CA ALA A 220 -16.46 -2.92 -21.69
C ALA A 220 -17.62 -3.94 -21.70
N THR A 221 -18.15 -4.31 -22.87
CA THR A 221 -19.23 -5.30 -22.99
C THR A 221 -18.71 -6.75 -23.00
N GLN A 222 -17.41 -6.96 -23.18
CA GLN A 222 -16.79 -8.28 -23.38
C GLN A 222 -15.51 -8.43 -22.55
N ILE A 223 -15.56 -8.07 -21.27
CA ILE A 223 -14.43 -8.18 -20.34
C ILE A 223 -14.06 -9.67 -20.16
N PRO A 224 -12.82 -10.10 -20.46
CA PRO A 224 -12.41 -11.48 -20.33
C PRO A 224 -12.14 -11.84 -18.86
N LEU A 225 -12.46 -13.08 -18.50
CA LEU A 225 -12.07 -13.65 -17.21
C LEU A 225 -10.82 -14.50 -17.38
N ASN A 226 -9.66 -13.84 -17.33
CA ASN A 226 -8.34 -14.46 -17.51
C ASN A 226 -7.62 -14.61 -16.15
N ALA A 227 -6.98 -15.76 -15.91
CA ALA A 227 -6.08 -15.92 -14.77
C ALA A 227 -5.05 -17.04 -14.96
N GLN A 228 -3.89 -16.86 -14.33
CA GLN A 228 -2.92 -17.93 -14.11
C GLN A 228 -3.22 -18.62 -12.78
N VAL A 229 -3.10 -19.94 -12.73
CA VAL A 229 -3.49 -20.76 -11.59
C VAL A 229 -2.32 -21.63 -11.13
N TRP A 230 -2.08 -21.63 -9.82
CA TRP A 230 -1.17 -22.53 -9.12
C TRP A 230 -1.99 -23.39 -8.17
N TYR A 231 -1.80 -24.70 -8.19
CA TYR A 231 -2.59 -25.61 -7.37
C TYR A 231 -1.76 -26.77 -6.83
N PRO A 232 -2.11 -27.31 -5.65
CA PRO A 232 -1.38 -28.42 -5.05
C PRO A 232 -1.68 -29.73 -5.79
N GLU A 233 -0.65 -30.52 -6.01
CA GLU A 233 -0.80 -31.90 -6.47
C GLU A 233 -1.29 -32.78 -5.32
N GLY A 234 -2.59 -33.07 -5.31
CA GLY A 234 -3.21 -34.00 -4.36
C GLY A 234 -4.73 -34.03 -4.50
N PRO A 235 -5.42 -34.82 -3.66
CA PRO A 235 -6.86 -35.05 -3.78
C PRO A 235 -7.73 -33.83 -3.39
N GLY A 236 -7.24 -32.94 -2.51
CA GLY A 236 -8.04 -31.83 -1.98
C GLY A 236 -9.23 -32.31 -1.12
N PRO A 237 -10.31 -31.52 -1.01
CA PRO A 237 -10.47 -30.18 -1.57
C PRO A 237 -9.62 -29.15 -0.81
N TYR A 238 -9.07 -28.18 -1.53
CA TYR A 238 -8.23 -27.11 -0.98
C TYR A 238 -8.99 -25.77 -1.01
N PRO A 239 -8.74 -24.85 -0.07
CA PRO A 239 -9.25 -23.48 -0.15
C PRO A 239 -8.83 -22.79 -1.45
N LEU A 240 -9.58 -21.76 -1.86
CA LEU A 240 -9.30 -20.94 -3.04
C LEU A 240 -8.81 -19.55 -2.60
N ALA A 241 -7.74 -19.06 -3.21
CA ALA A 241 -7.28 -17.68 -3.08
C ALA A 241 -7.25 -17.01 -4.48
N LEU A 242 -7.92 -15.86 -4.62
CA LEU A 242 -7.81 -15.04 -5.83
C LEU A 242 -6.90 -13.85 -5.54
N ILE A 243 -5.89 -13.62 -6.38
CA ILE A 243 -4.98 -12.46 -6.30
C ILE A 243 -5.38 -11.44 -7.35
N LEU A 244 -5.54 -10.17 -6.96
CA LEU A 244 -5.91 -9.06 -7.82
C LEU A 244 -4.87 -7.95 -7.74
N HIS A 245 -4.22 -7.65 -8.87
CA HIS A 245 -3.23 -6.59 -8.93
C HIS A 245 -3.87 -5.19 -8.95
N GLY A 246 -3.08 -4.17 -8.63
CA GLY A 246 -3.52 -2.78 -8.63
C GLY A 246 -3.34 -2.05 -9.95
N ASN A 247 -3.41 -0.73 -9.88
CA ASN A 247 -3.22 0.15 -11.03
C ASN A 247 -1.73 0.43 -11.24
N LYS A 248 -1.12 -0.29 -12.17
CA LYS A 248 0.21 0.02 -12.71
C LYS A 248 0.12 0.07 -14.22
N SER A 249 0.97 0.91 -14.83
CA SER A 249 1.10 1.01 -16.29
C SER A 249 1.10 -0.38 -16.93
N SER A 250 0.23 -0.61 -17.91
CA SER A 250 -0.02 -1.93 -18.52
C SER A 250 1.11 -2.42 -19.45
N VAL A 251 2.29 -1.81 -19.39
CA VAL A 251 3.46 -2.23 -20.17
C VAL A 251 3.90 -3.64 -19.74
N GLU A 252 3.69 -3.99 -18.47
CA GLU A 252 3.93 -5.34 -17.94
C GLU A 252 2.61 -5.95 -17.41
N PHE A 253 2.40 -7.24 -17.73
CA PHE A 253 1.21 -7.98 -17.29
C PHE A 253 1.33 -8.35 -15.81
N SER A 254 0.67 -7.55 -14.98
CA SER A 254 0.90 -7.48 -13.54
C SER A 254 0.54 -8.75 -12.77
N GLU A 255 -0.38 -9.57 -13.29
CA GLU A 255 -0.82 -10.82 -12.66
C GLU A 255 0.32 -11.84 -12.52
N GLY A 256 1.28 -11.86 -13.47
CA GLY A 256 2.44 -12.75 -13.41
C GLY A 256 3.38 -12.43 -12.26
N GLY A 257 3.36 -11.19 -11.76
CA GLY A 257 4.25 -10.72 -10.70
C GLY A 257 3.97 -11.29 -9.31
N PHE A 258 2.86 -12.03 -9.16
CA PHE A 258 2.48 -12.71 -7.92
C PHE A 258 2.82 -14.22 -7.91
N ALA A 259 3.50 -14.74 -8.93
CA ALA A 259 3.85 -16.15 -9.01
C ALA A 259 4.57 -16.67 -7.74
N TYR A 260 5.49 -15.88 -7.16
CA TYR A 260 6.20 -16.26 -5.93
C TYR A 260 5.24 -16.54 -4.75
N LEU A 261 4.20 -15.73 -4.60
CA LEU A 261 3.20 -15.87 -3.54
C LEU A 261 2.20 -16.99 -3.88
N ALA A 262 1.82 -17.10 -5.15
CA ALA A 262 0.91 -18.16 -5.59
C ALA A 262 1.54 -19.55 -5.44
N GLU A 263 2.80 -19.72 -5.85
CA GLU A 263 3.57 -20.95 -5.63
C GLU A 263 3.72 -21.28 -4.15
N ARG A 264 3.93 -20.26 -3.31
CA ARG A 264 3.98 -20.43 -1.85
C ARG A 264 2.72 -21.04 -1.30
N LEU A 265 1.60 -20.37 -1.52
CA LEU A 265 0.32 -20.79 -0.97
C LEU A 265 -0.15 -22.12 -1.57
N ALA A 266 0.17 -22.39 -2.85
CA ALA A 266 -0.08 -23.67 -3.49
C ALA A 266 0.69 -24.83 -2.86
N SER A 267 1.99 -24.64 -2.58
CA SER A 267 2.78 -25.67 -1.90
C SER A 267 2.24 -26.02 -0.50
N GLN A 268 1.53 -25.08 0.13
CA GLN A 268 0.93 -25.19 1.46
C GLN A 268 -0.53 -25.68 1.45
N GLY A 269 -1.07 -26.04 0.28
CA GLY A 269 -2.42 -26.62 0.18
C GLY A 269 -3.53 -25.60 -0.07
N THR A 270 -3.29 -24.59 -0.90
CA THR A 270 -4.30 -23.61 -1.35
C THR A 270 -4.31 -23.56 -2.88
N VAL A 271 -5.47 -23.57 -3.55
CA VAL A 271 -5.52 -23.24 -4.98
C VAL A 271 -5.47 -21.73 -5.13
N VAL A 272 -4.58 -21.21 -5.97
CA VAL A 272 -4.38 -19.78 -6.15
C VAL A 272 -4.60 -19.40 -7.60
N ALA A 273 -5.39 -18.36 -7.87
CA ALA A 273 -5.54 -17.78 -9.19
C ALA A 273 -5.12 -16.29 -9.16
N SER A 274 -4.17 -15.89 -10.00
CA SER A 274 -3.79 -14.49 -10.18
C SER A 274 -4.56 -13.91 -11.37
N ILE A 275 -5.46 -12.97 -11.09
CA ILE A 275 -6.41 -12.39 -12.04
C ILE A 275 -5.71 -11.32 -12.90
N ASP A 276 -5.93 -11.41 -14.20
CA ASP A 276 -5.59 -10.35 -15.15
C ASP A 276 -6.62 -9.21 -15.08
N ALA A 277 -6.17 -8.04 -14.64
CA ALA A 277 -6.94 -6.80 -14.62
C ALA A 277 -6.20 -5.65 -15.35
N ASN A 278 -5.23 -5.97 -16.20
CA ASN A 278 -4.35 -4.98 -16.86
C ASN A 278 -5.13 -4.01 -17.76
N PHE A 279 -6.23 -4.48 -18.32
CA PHE A 279 -7.11 -3.69 -19.18
C PHE A 279 -7.86 -2.57 -18.42
N LEU A 280 -7.96 -2.67 -17.09
CA LEU A 280 -8.51 -1.64 -16.21
C LEU A 280 -7.46 -0.62 -15.72
N SER A 281 -6.17 -0.84 -16.03
CA SER A 281 -5.12 0.11 -15.62
C SER A 281 -5.17 1.39 -16.44
N THR A 282 -4.72 2.49 -15.83
CA THR A 282 -4.45 3.76 -16.51
C THR A 282 -3.26 3.60 -17.44
N THR A 283 -3.40 4.08 -18.67
CA THR A 283 -2.37 3.95 -19.70
C THR A 283 -2.28 5.22 -20.56
N LEU A 284 -1.24 5.31 -21.39
CA LEU A 284 -1.13 6.36 -22.41
C LEU A 284 -2.23 6.27 -23.49
N LEU A 285 -3.00 5.18 -23.55
CA LEU A 285 -4.11 5.02 -24.49
C LEU A 285 -5.37 5.79 -24.04
N ASP A 286 -5.36 6.32 -22.81
CA ASP A 286 -6.45 7.11 -22.26
C ASP A 286 -6.37 8.57 -22.73
N ARG A 287 -7.26 8.96 -23.65
CA ARG A 287 -7.52 10.39 -23.88
C ARG A 287 -8.42 10.88 -22.74
N SER A 288 -7.95 11.86 -21.95
CA SER A 288 -8.71 12.52 -20.89
C SER A 288 -8.83 11.80 -19.53
N GLY A 289 -7.75 11.17 -19.03
CA GLY A 289 -7.61 10.89 -17.59
C GLY A 289 -8.08 9.51 -17.10
N GLY A 290 -8.23 8.53 -18.00
CA GLY A 290 -8.62 7.16 -17.66
C GLY A 290 -10.05 6.82 -18.07
N ILE A 291 -10.44 5.55 -17.88
CA ILE A 291 -11.84 5.10 -18.00
C ILE A 291 -12.56 5.34 -16.67
N GLY A 292 -13.79 5.83 -16.73
CA GLY A 292 -14.62 5.98 -15.53
C GLY A 292 -15.10 4.62 -15.03
N GLY A 293 -15.28 4.48 -13.71
CA GLY A 293 -15.76 3.24 -13.09
C GLY A 293 -14.75 2.10 -13.01
N ALA A 294 -13.48 2.33 -13.37
CA ALA A 294 -12.42 1.31 -13.34
C ALA A 294 -12.26 0.62 -11.97
N ASP A 295 -12.38 1.37 -10.87
CA ASP A 295 -12.18 0.82 -9.53
C ASP A 295 -13.36 -0.06 -9.09
N LEU A 296 -14.60 0.30 -9.43
CA LEU A 296 -15.77 -0.57 -9.22
C LEU A 296 -15.70 -1.80 -10.13
N ALA A 297 -15.35 -1.65 -11.40
CA ALA A 297 -15.17 -2.78 -12.31
C ALA A 297 -14.09 -3.75 -11.78
N ARG A 298 -13.00 -3.22 -11.23
CA ARG A 298 -11.94 -4.01 -10.58
C ARG A 298 -12.45 -4.75 -9.35
N ALA A 299 -13.38 -4.18 -8.59
CA ALA A 299 -14.01 -4.85 -7.44
C ALA A 299 -15.04 -5.92 -7.84
N LEU A 300 -15.73 -5.77 -8.97
CA LEU A 300 -16.66 -6.78 -9.49
C LEU A 300 -15.91 -7.96 -10.12
N LEU A 301 -14.76 -7.72 -10.74
CA LEU A 301 -13.96 -8.74 -11.43
C LEU A 301 -13.68 -10.00 -10.58
N PRO A 302 -13.19 -9.94 -9.32
CA PRO A 302 -13.01 -11.14 -8.51
C PRO A 302 -14.32 -11.88 -8.22
N LEU A 303 -15.47 -11.20 -8.13
CA LEU A 303 -16.77 -11.85 -7.94
C LEU A 303 -17.19 -12.63 -9.19
N GLU A 304 -17.02 -12.04 -10.37
CA GLU A 304 -17.24 -12.72 -11.66
C GLU A 304 -16.33 -13.95 -11.82
N HIS A 305 -15.08 -13.84 -11.37
CA HIS A 305 -14.18 -14.99 -11.32
C HIS A 305 -14.68 -16.08 -10.36
N LEU A 306 -15.24 -15.75 -9.20
CA LEU A 306 -15.79 -16.75 -8.28
C LEU A 306 -16.97 -17.52 -8.90
N GLU A 307 -17.82 -16.87 -9.70
CA GLU A 307 -18.88 -17.56 -10.44
C GLU A 307 -18.31 -18.49 -11.52
N ALA A 308 -17.26 -18.07 -12.24
CA ALA A 308 -16.54 -18.96 -13.16
C ALA A 308 -15.93 -20.17 -12.42
N TRP A 309 -15.44 -19.97 -11.19
CA TRP A 309 -14.88 -21.02 -10.36
C TRP A 309 -15.90 -22.08 -9.93
N ARG A 310 -17.20 -21.76 -9.85
CA ARG A 310 -18.25 -22.78 -9.63
C ARG A 310 -18.20 -23.86 -10.70
N GLN A 311 -18.08 -23.47 -11.97
CA GLN A 311 -17.99 -24.41 -13.10
C GLN A 311 -16.62 -25.12 -13.15
N ILE A 312 -15.54 -24.37 -12.91
CA ILE A 312 -14.17 -24.94 -12.93
C ILE A 312 -14.02 -26.01 -11.84
N ALA A 313 -14.60 -25.81 -10.66
CA ALA A 313 -14.54 -26.72 -9.53
C ALA A 313 -15.49 -27.94 -9.65
N THR A 314 -16.55 -27.87 -10.47
CA THR A 314 -17.49 -28.99 -10.66
C THR A 314 -17.22 -29.82 -11.90
N ASP A 315 -16.80 -29.20 -13.01
CA ASP A 315 -16.73 -29.85 -14.33
C ASP A 315 -15.42 -29.60 -15.08
N GLY A 316 -14.52 -28.80 -14.50
CA GLY A 316 -13.23 -28.45 -15.08
C GLY A 316 -12.06 -29.36 -14.66
N PRO A 317 -10.82 -28.97 -15.04
CA PRO A 317 -9.58 -29.67 -14.68
C PRO A 317 -9.33 -29.80 -13.18
N LEU A 318 -10.01 -28.97 -12.37
CA LEU A 318 -9.91 -28.93 -10.92
C LEU A 318 -11.15 -29.50 -10.22
N LYS A 319 -11.92 -30.32 -10.94
CA LYS A 319 -13.10 -31.01 -10.42
C LYS A 319 -12.83 -31.70 -9.09
N GLY A 320 -13.60 -31.32 -8.07
CA GLY A 320 -13.52 -31.89 -6.72
C GLY A 320 -12.27 -31.52 -5.91
N ARG A 321 -11.41 -30.63 -6.42
CA ARG A 321 -10.16 -30.23 -5.75
C ARG A 321 -10.25 -28.91 -4.99
N VAL A 322 -11.35 -28.18 -5.11
CA VAL A 322 -11.51 -26.82 -4.56
C VAL A 322 -12.70 -26.78 -3.61
N ASP A 323 -12.49 -26.19 -2.44
CA ASP A 323 -13.53 -25.88 -1.45
C ASP A 323 -13.95 -24.41 -1.57
N LEU A 324 -15.04 -24.15 -2.30
CA LEU A 324 -15.57 -22.80 -2.49
C LEU A 324 -16.26 -22.24 -1.24
N THR A 325 -16.34 -22.98 -0.13
CA THR A 325 -16.78 -22.43 1.17
C THR A 325 -15.66 -21.71 1.92
N LYS A 326 -14.42 -21.83 1.41
CA LYS A 326 -13.17 -21.30 1.98
C LYS A 326 -12.42 -20.47 0.94
N VAL A 327 -12.91 -19.25 0.71
CA VAL A 327 -12.33 -18.32 -0.27
C VAL A 327 -11.59 -17.18 0.44
N ALA A 328 -10.38 -16.89 -0.04
CA ALA A 328 -9.67 -15.65 0.22
C ALA A 328 -9.58 -14.77 -1.03
N LEU A 329 -9.67 -13.46 -0.84
CA LEU A 329 -9.30 -12.47 -1.83
C LEU A 329 -8.04 -11.73 -1.36
N ILE A 330 -7.02 -11.68 -2.21
CA ILE A 330 -5.76 -11.00 -1.98
C ILE A 330 -5.63 -9.88 -3.00
N GLY A 331 -5.41 -8.65 -2.58
CA GLY A 331 -5.34 -7.51 -3.48
C GLY A 331 -4.14 -6.62 -3.19
N HIS A 332 -3.54 -6.03 -4.23
CA HIS A 332 -2.43 -5.08 -4.10
C HIS A 332 -2.79 -3.67 -4.57
N SER A 333 -2.41 -2.62 -3.84
CA SER A 333 -2.68 -1.22 -4.22
C SER A 333 -4.19 -0.97 -4.38
N ARG A 334 -4.64 -0.44 -5.52
CA ARG A 334 -6.07 -0.36 -5.86
C ARG A 334 -6.78 -1.72 -5.87
N GLY A 335 -6.06 -2.80 -6.16
CA GLY A 335 -6.56 -4.17 -6.03
C GLY A 335 -6.83 -4.54 -4.57
N GLY A 336 -6.04 -4.01 -3.63
CA GLY A 336 -6.21 -4.19 -2.19
C GLY A 336 -7.50 -3.56 -1.67
N GLU A 337 -7.86 -2.38 -2.16
CA GLU A 337 -9.19 -1.80 -1.91
C GLU A 337 -10.29 -2.60 -2.61
N ALA A 338 -10.08 -2.97 -3.88
CA ALA A 338 -11.07 -3.66 -4.69
C ALA A 338 -11.51 -5.00 -4.09
N VAL A 339 -10.60 -5.77 -3.45
CA VAL A 339 -10.99 -7.02 -2.77
C VAL A 339 -11.79 -6.79 -1.49
N ALA A 340 -11.58 -5.67 -0.79
CA ALA A 340 -12.42 -5.27 0.34
C ALA A 340 -13.81 -4.82 -0.15
N VAL A 341 -13.87 -4.06 -1.24
CA VAL A 341 -15.14 -3.69 -1.89
C VAL A 341 -15.89 -4.96 -2.36
N ALA A 342 -15.19 -5.91 -3.00
CA ALA A 342 -15.76 -7.18 -3.43
C ALA A 342 -16.41 -7.95 -2.26
N ALA A 343 -15.70 -8.09 -1.14
CA ALA A 343 -16.22 -8.73 0.06
C ALA A 343 -17.45 -8.01 0.65
N MET A 344 -17.49 -6.68 0.60
CA MET A 344 -18.66 -5.89 1.02
C MET A 344 -19.85 -6.04 0.06
N LEU A 345 -19.60 -6.21 -1.24
CA LEU A 345 -20.62 -6.30 -2.29
C LEU A 345 -21.18 -7.72 -2.44
N GLN A 346 -20.39 -8.76 -2.18
CA GLN A 346 -20.80 -10.16 -2.35
C GLN A 346 -22.17 -10.50 -1.74
N PRO A 347 -22.52 -10.10 -0.51
CA PRO A 347 -23.82 -10.44 0.08
C PRO A 347 -24.97 -9.50 -0.33
N ARG A 348 -24.80 -8.61 -1.30
CA ARG A 348 -25.81 -7.61 -1.71
C ARG A 348 -26.46 -7.99 -3.04
N ASP A 349 -27.67 -7.47 -3.26
CA ASP A 349 -28.42 -7.67 -4.52
C ASP A 349 -28.08 -6.62 -5.60
N ALA A 350 -27.42 -5.52 -5.22
CA ALA A 350 -27.05 -4.42 -6.12
C ALA A 350 -25.91 -3.56 -5.54
N VAL A 351 -25.22 -2.83 -6.42
CA VAL A 351 -24.19 -1.86 -6.02
C VAL A 351 -24.84 -0.66 -5.33
N PRO A 352 -24.40 -0.26 -4.12
CA PRO A 352 -24.94 0.91 -3.44
C PRO A 352 -24.75 2.20 -4.24
N GLY A 353 -25.84 2.91 -4.55
CA GLY A 353 -25.82 4.11 -5.38
C GLY A 353 -25.82 3.85 -6.89
N GLN A 354 -25.91 2.58 -7.32
CA GLN A 354 -26.07 2.13 -8.71
C GLN A 354 -26.97 0.89 -8.75
N GLU A 355 -28.24 1.05 -8.37
CA GLU A 355 -29.20 -0.05 -8.14
C GLU A 355 -29.58 -0.82 -9.42
N ASP A 356 -29.24 -0.28 -10.59
CA ASP A 356 -29.37 -0.92 -11.89
C ASP A 356 -28.23 -1.93 -12.19
N VAL A 357 -27.15 -1.90 -11.42
CA VAL A 357 -26.08 -2.91 -11.41
C VAL A 357 -26.43 -3.98 -10.37
N ARG A 358 -27.09 -5.04 -10.85
CA ARG A 358 -27.50 -6.19 -10.03
C ARG A 358 -26.32 -7.10 -9.71
N LEU A 359 -26.36 -7.68 -8.52
CA LEU A 359 -25.36 -8.59 -7.98
C LEU A 359 -26.08 -9.90 -7.59
N ASP A 360 -25.54 -11.03 -8.00
CA ASP A 360 -26.06 -12.37 -7.70
C ASP A 360 -24.87 -13.32 -7.55
N TYR A 361 -24.17 -13.18 -6.41
CA TYR A 361 -22.94 -13.90 -6.12
C TYR A 361 -23.12 -14.79 -4.89
N ASP A 362 -23.00 -16.11 -5.06
CA ASP A 362 -23.35 -17.09 -4.03
C ASP A 362 -22.11 -17.80 -3.44
N VAL A 363 -20.91 -17.26 -3.71
CA VAL A 363 -19.66 -17.80 -3.18
C VAL A 363 -19.20 -16.96 -1.97
N PRO A 364 -19.16 -17.52 -0.75
CA PRO A 364 -18.81 -16.76 0.44
C PRO A 364 -17.32 -16.42 0.48
N ILE A 365 -17.00 -15.17 0.77
CA ILE A 365 -15.63 -14.71 1.00
C ILE A 365 -15.34 -14.77 2.51
N ARG A 366 -14.30 -15.52 2.89
CA ARG A 366 -13.91 -15.71 4.30
C ARG A 366 -12.82 -14.77 4.75
N SER A 367 -11.83 -14.53 3.88
CA SER A 367 -10.67 -13.73 4.24
C SER A 367 -10.31 -12.72 3.15
N VAL A 368 -9.90 -11.53 3.56
CA VAL A 368 -9.38 -10.47 2.71
C VAL A 368 -7.94 -10.16 3.14
N VAL A 369 -7.04 -10.13 2.17
CA VAL A 369 -5.63 -9.75 2.35
C VAL A 369 -5.34 -8.55 1.46
N ALA A 370 -4.94 -7.44 2.08
CA ALA A 370 -4.70 -6.17 1.41
C ALA A 370 -3.21 -5.82 1.49
N LEU A 371 -2.52 -5.90 0.36
CA LEU A 371 -1.11 -5.54 0.20
C LEU A 371 -1.02 -4.08 -0.27
N ALA A 372 -0.37 -3.24 0.52
CA ALA A 372 -0.25 -1.79 0.32
C ALA A 372 -1.53 -1.13 -0.24
N PRO A 373 -2.71 -1.33 0.39
CA PRO A 373 -3.97 -1.01 -0.26
C PRO A 373 -4.18 0.50 -0.35
N ALA A 374 -4.76 0.94 -1.47
CA ALA A 374 -5.45 2.22 -1.50
C ALA A 374 -6.66 2.20 -0.53
N ASP A 375 -7.14 3.36 -0.15
CA ASP A 375 -8.41 3.50 0.58
C ASP A 375 -9.15 4.76 0.11
N GLY A 376 -10.41 4.62 -0.29
CA GLY A 376 -11.25 5.71 -0.74
C GLY A 376 -11.32 5.93 -2.26
N GLN A 377 -10.85 4.99 -3.09
CA GLN A 377 -11.16 5.01 -4.52
C GLN A 377 -12.64 4.70 -4.77
N PHE A 378 -13.21 3.75 -4.00
CA PHE A 378 -14.63 3.46 -4.06
C PHE A 378 -15.39 4.34 -3.05
N THR A 379 -16.31 5.15 -3.56
CA THR A 379 -17.11 6.06 -2.72
C THR A 379 -18.59 5.69 -2.65
N GLY A 380 -19.07 4.70 -3.43
CA GLY A 380 -20.47 4.24 -3.44
C GLY A 380 -21.49 5.38 -3.38
N ALA A 381 -22.57 5.19 -2.61
CA ALA A 381 -23.54 6.24 -2.26
C ALA A 381 -23.00 7.25 -1.20
N GLY A 382 -21.71 7.59 -1.24
CA GLY A 382 -21.03 8.47 -0.29
C GLY A 382 -20.57 7.79 1.01
N ALA A 383 -20.66 6.48 1.12
CA ALA A 383 -20.25 5.71 2.30
C ALA A 383 -18.94 4.96 2.06
N LYS A 384 -18.03 4.99 3.05
CA LYS A 384 -16.79 4.21 3.04
C LYS A 384 -17.08 2.71 3.13
N VAL A 385 -16.13 1.90 2.65
CA VAL A 385 -16.20 0.44 2.67
C VAL A 385 -16.21 -0.08 4.11
N GLN A 386 -17.19 -0.94 4.42
CA GLN A 386 -17.40 -1.55 5.73
C GLN A 386 -17.41 -3.08 5.59
N LEU A 387 -16.48 -3.76 6.24
CA LEU A 387 -16.42 -5.22 6.25
C LEU A 387 -17.14 -5.77 7.48
N LYS A 388 -17.85 -6.90 7.32
CA LYS A 388 -18.57 -7.58 8.40
C LYS A 388 -18.43 -9.09 8.24
N GLY A 389 -18.01 -9.77 9.30
CA GLY A 389 -17.97 -11.24 9.30
C GLY A 389 -16.90 -11.83 8.35
N VAL A 390 -15.78 -11.13 8.19
CA VAL A 390 -14.67 -11.47 7.28
C VAL A 390 -13.35 -11.23 7.98
N ASP A 391 -12.41 -12.16 7.86
CA ASP A 391 -11.04 -11.96 8.33
C ASP A 391 -10.33 -10.92 7.47
N TYR A 392 -9.53 -10.03 8.08
CA TYR A 392 -8.83 -8.98 7.36
C TYR A 392 -7.35 -8.89 7.76
N LEU A 393 -6.45 -8.99 6.76
CA LEU A 393 -5.02 -8.72 6.91
C LEU A 393 -4.63 -7.53 6.04
N ALA A 394 -3.92 -6.56 6.61
CA ALA A 394 -3.25 -5.51 5.83
C ALA A 394 -1.72 -5.54 5.99
N ILE A 395 -0.98 -5.47 4.88
CA ILE A 395 0.48 -5.36 4.88
C ILE A 395 0.88 -4.08 4.17
N GLN A 396 1.74 -3.25 4.77
CA GLN A 396 2.16 -1.97 4.19
C GLN A 396 3.64 -1.72 4.41
N GLY A 397 4.30 -1.11 3.43
CA GLY A 397 5.68 -0.66 3.56
C GLY A 397 5.77 0.77 4.07
N SER A 398 6.76 1.04 4.95
CA SER A 398 6.98 2.39 5.45
C SER A 398 7.55 3.34 4.40
N HIS A 399 8.20 2.83 3.36
CA HIS A 399 8.80 3.62 2.28
C HIS A 399 7.95 3.63 1.00
N ASP A 400 6.69 3.21 1.11
CA ASP A 400 5.69 3.41 0.07
C ASP A 400 5.48 4.92 -0.18
N VAL A 401 5.63 5.34 -1.43
CA VAL A 401 5.36 6.72 -1.89
C VAL A 401 4.15 6.84 -2.82
N ASP A 402 3.60 5.74 -3.30
CA ASP A 402 2.40 5.73 -4.15
C ASP A 402 1.13 5.78 -3.27
N VAL A 403 1.12 4.97 -2.21
CA VAL A 403 0.15 4.99 -1.12
C VAL A 403 0.89 5.30 0.18
N ALA A 404 1.16 6.59 0.36
CA ALA A 404 2.09 7.05 1.39
C ALA A 404 1.50 7.13 2.82
N SER A 405 0.29 6.65 3.07
CA SER A 405 -0.22 6.42 4.44
C SER A 405 -0.69 4.98 4.53
N PHE A 406 -0.65 4.39 5.73
CA PHE A 406 -1.09 3.00 5.91
C PHE A 406 -2.62 2.88 5.85
N GLY A 407 -3.21 3.00 4.65
CA GLY A 407 -4.66 2.97 4.41
C GLY A 407 -5.34 1.68 4.88
N GLY A 408 -4.60 0.58 4.95
CA GLY A 408 -5.09 -0.67 5.52
C GLY A 408 -5.53 -0.57 6.99
N LEU A 409 -4.98 0.37 7.78
CA LEU A 409 -5.43 0.64 9.15
C LEU A 409 -6.85 1.24 9.18
N ASP A 410 -7.14 2.13 8.24
CA ASP A 410 -8.46 2.76 8.14
C ASP A 410 -9.52 1.73 7.74
N GLN A 411 -9.20 0.81 6.83
CA GLN A 411 -10.10 -0.30 6.51
C GLN A 411 -10.27 -1.27 7.68
N LEU A 412 -9.22 -1.59 8.44
CA LEU A 412 -9.34 -2.42 9.66
C LEU A 412 -10.22 -1.75 10.71
N ALA A 413 -10.10 -0.43 10.88
CA ALA A 413 -10.96 0.35 11.78
C ALA A 413 -12.44 0.28 11.39
N ARG A 414 -12.75 0.09 10.10
CA ARG A 414 -14.10 -0.11 9.55
C ARG A 414 -14.47 -1.59 9.34
N THR A 415 -13.80 -2.50 10.03
CA THR A 415 -14.06 -3.94 9.95
C THR A 415 -14.70 -4.45 11.24
N THR A 416 -15.91 -4.96 11.14
CA THR A 416 -16.61 -5.64 12.24
C THR A 416 -16.32 -7.14 12.18
N LEU A 417 -15.46 -7.61 13.07
CA LEU A 417 -15.13 -9.03 13.19
C LEU A 417 -16.31 -9.81 13.81
N GLY A 418 -16.64 -10.94 13.21
CA GLY A 418 -17.45 -11.99 13.84
C GLY A 418 -16.67 -12.73 14.92
N ARG A 419 -17.35 -13.58 15.71
CA ARG A 419 -16.78 -14.24 16.89
C ARG A 419 -15.47 -15.00 16.61
N ASP A 420 -15.36 -15.65 15.46
CA ASP A 420 -14.21 -16.49 15.10
C ASP A 420 -13.25 -15.80 14.12
N ASP A 421 -13.50 -14.54 13.78
CA ASP A 421 -12.73 -13.82 12.77
C ASP A 421 -11.49 -13.15 13.37
N LEU A 422 -10.53 -12.88 12.49
CA LEU A 422 -9.24 -12.29 12.79
C LEU A 422 -9.01 -11.00 11.99
N GLY A 423 -8.57 -9.94 12.68
CA GLY A 423 -8.02 -8.73 12.07
C GLY A 423 -6.53 -8.64 12.38
N ALA A 424 -5.70 -8.36 11.39
CA ALA A 424 -4.26 -8.25 11.60
C ALA A 424 -3.61 -7.21 10.69
N THR A 425 -2.47 -6.67 11.12
CA THR A 425 -1.63 -5.81 10.27
C THR A 425 -0.16 -6.16 10.38
N LEU A 426 0.59 -5.90 9.31
CA LEU A 426 2.05 -5.90 9.27
C LEU A 426 2.58 -4.64 8.59
N TYR A 427 3.31 -3.82 9.33
CA TYR A 427 4.01 -2.64 8.81
C TYR A 427 5.50 -2.93 8.68
N LEU A 428 6.02 -2.85 7.46
CA LEU A 428 7.39 -3.25 7.10
C LEU A 428 8.28 -2.02 6.90
N GLY A 429 9.27 -1.86 7.76
CA GLY A 429 10.28 -0.82 7.65
C GLY A 429 11.13 -0.97 6.40
N GLY A 430 11.17 0.07 5.56
CA GLY A 430 11.97 0.08 4.33
C GLY A 430 11.34 -0.66 3.15
N ALA A 431 10.16 -1.24 3.29
CA ALA A 431 9.41 -1.77 2.15
C ALA A 431 8.76 -0.63 1.36
N ASP A 432 8.74 -0.76 0.03
CA ASP A 432 8.09 0.18 -0.91
C ASP A 432 6.73 -0.35 -1.40
N HIS A 433 6.06 0.39 -2.29
CA HIS A 433 4.80 -0.04 -2.88
C HIS A 433 4.96 -1.16 -3.92
N SER A 434 6.03 -1.10 -4.71
CA SER A 434 6.16 -1.93 -5.93
C SER A 434 6.57 -3.36 -5.65
N GLN A 435 7.47 -3.62 -4.69
CA GLN A 435 8.15 -4.92 -4.59
C GLN A 435 7.26 -6.08 -4.08
N PHE A 436 5.99 -5.81 -3.73
CA PHE A 436 4.96 -6.86 -3.59
C PHE A 436 4.68 -7.60 -4.90
N ASN A 437 4.99 -6.97 -6.04
CA ASN A 437 4.88 -7.51 -7.38
C ASN A 437 6.29 -7.58 -8.02
N THR A 438 6.71 -8.74 -8.53
CA THR A 438 8.07 -8.91 -9.06
C THR A 438 8.34 -8.12 -10.34
N LEU A 439 7.31 -7.59 -11.00
CA LEU A 439 7.37 -6.89 -12.28
C LEU A 439 7.40 -5.36 -12.12
N TRP A 440 7.08 -4.82 -10.95
CA TRP A 440 6.88 -3.36 -10.80
C TRP A 440 8.15 -2.57 -10.45
N GLY A 441 9.30 -3.25 -10.37
CA GLY A 441 10.59 -2.63 -10.04
C GLY A 441 10.69 -2.13 -8.60
N ARG A 442 11.60 -1.17 -8.36
CA ARG A 442 11.90 -0.59 -7.02
C ARG A 442 11.64 0.92 -6.94
N ARG A 443 10.95 1.46 -7.95
CA ARG A 443 10.58 2.87 -8.07
C ARG A 443 9.12 2.88 -8.45
N ASP A 444 8.29 2.93 -7.43
CA ASP A 444 6.85 2.80 -7.48
C ASP A 444 6.16 3.97 -8.18
N LEU A 445 6.64 5.21 -7.99
CA LEU A 445 6.00 6.41 -8.53
C LEU A 445 6.87 7.25 -9.50
N GLY A 446 6.24 7.66 -10.60
CA GLY A 446 6.78 8.61 -11.59
C GLY A 446 7.46 7.96 -12.80
N ASP A 447 7.72 8.79 -13.81
CA ASP A 447 8.35 8.41 -15.07
C ASP A 447 9.61 9.28 -15.33
N GLY A 448 10.49 8.80 -16.21
CA GLY A 448 11.68 9.52 -16.66
C GLY A 448 12.64 9.82 -15.51
N ALA A 449 13.12 11.07 -15.44
CA ALA A 449 14.03 11.50 -14.37
C ALA A 449 13.34 11.62 -12.99
N ALA A 450 12.02 11.85 -12.95
CA ALA A 450 11.29 12.10 -11.71
C ALA A 450 11.29 10.88 -10.76
N LYS A 451 11.22 9.66 -11.30
CA LYS A 451 11.28 8.43 -10.47
C LYS A 451 12.59 8.27 -9.70
N TYR A 452 13.68 8.88 -10.17
CA TYR A 452 14.99 8.82 -9.50
C TYR A 452 15.12 9.74 -8.29
N LEU A 453 14.10 10.54 -7.99
CA LEU A 453 13.98 11.24 -6.71
C LEU A 453 13.79 10.24 -5.54
N ILE A 454 13.34 9.01 -5.82
CA ILE A 454 13.26 7.90 -4.87
C ILE A 454 14.66 7.31 -4.66
N ASP A 455 15.08 7.20 -3.41
CA ASP A 455 16.37 6.65 -3.02
C ASP A 455 16.26 5.16 -2.68
N THR A 456 16.52 4.30 -3.67
CA THR A 456 16.42 2.84 -3.53
C THR A 456 17.42 2.24 -2.53
N GLY A 457 18.41 3.01 -2.06
CA GLY A 457 19.31 2.61 -0.97
C GLY A 457 18.62 2.53 0.39
N ARG A 458 17.47 3.23 0.53
CA ARG A 458 16.65 3.24 1.75
C ARG A 458 15.63 2.12 1.82
N LEU A 459 15.59 1.27 0.79
CA LEU A 459 14.66 0.17 0.71
C LEU A 459 15.33 -1.12 1.17
N ILE A 460 14.58 -1.98 1.86
CA ILE A 460 14.98 -3.38 2.04
C ILE A 460 15.07 -4.06 0.67
N THR A 461 15.71 -5.23 0.61
CA THR A 461 15.81 -5.93 -0.68
C THR A 461 14.44 -6.45 -1.12
N PRO A 462 14.21 -6.61 -2.44
CA PRO A 462 12.96 -7.19 -2.93
C PRO A 462 12.68 -8.57 -2.33
N GLU A 463 13.72 -9.37 -2.08
CA GLU A 463 13.62 -10.71 -1.49
C GLU A 463 13.16 -10.67 -0.04
N GLN A 464 13.67 -9.71 0.75
CA GLN A 464 13.25 -9.50 2.13
C GLN A 464 11.77 -9.10 2.22
N GLN A 465 11.33 -8.15 1.40
CA GLN A 465 9.92 -7.71 1.38
C GLN A 465 8.98 -8.85 1.00
N ARG A 466 9.34 -9.64 -0.04
CA ARG A 466 8.53 -10.78 -0.47
C ARG A 466 8.54 -11.94 0.51
N ALA A 467 9.66 -12.19 1.21
CA ALA A 467 9.74 -13.20 2.26
C ALA A 467 8.79 -12.87 3.43
N ALA A 468 8.84 -11.64 3.95
CA ALA A 468 7.93 -11.19 5.00
C ALA A 468 6.46 -11.21 4.55
N THR A 469 6.20 -10.88 3.27
CA THR A 469 4.85 -11.00 2.68
C THR A 469 4.38 -12.45 2.65
N MET A 470 5.21 -13.38 2.16
CA MET A 470 4.87 -14.80 2.13
C MET A 470 4.60 -15.35 3.54
N GLU A 471 5.43 -15.01 4.52
CA GLU A 471 5.25 -15.45 5.91
C GLU A 471 3.90 -14.99 6.49
N ALA A 472 3.61 -13.69 6.41
CA ALA A 472 2.37 -13.12 6.94
C ALA A 472 1.13 -13.66 6.24
N VAL A 473 1.12 -13.68 4.90
CA VAL A 473 -0.05 -14.19 4.15
C VAL A 473 -0.25 -15.69 4.39
N SER A 474 0.84 -16.47 4.46
CA SER A 474 0.76 -17.91 4.72
C SER A 474 0.22 -18.20 6.12
N ALA A 475 0.72 -17.50 7.15
CA ALA A 475 0.24 -17.63 8.54
C ALA A 475 -1.23 -17.25 8.68
N PHE A 476 -1.63 -16.15 8.03
CA PHE A 476 -3.01 -15.68 8.07
C PHE A 476 -3.95 -16.71 7.44
N LEU A 477 -3.68 -17.15 6.21
CA LEU A 477 -4.53 -18.13 5.52
C LEU A 477 -4.44 -19.54 6.15
N ALA A 478 -3.34 -19.88 6.83
CA ALA A 478 -3.25 -21.08 7.66
C ALA A 478 -4.29 -21.03 8.78
N THR A 479 -4.37 -19.88 9.45
CA THR A 479 -5.29 -19.65 10.57
C THR A 479 -6.74 -19.62 10.11
N THR A 480 -7.05 -18.81 9.08
CA THR A 480 -8.42 -18.47 8.72
C THR A 480 -9.10 -19.48 7.80
N LEU A 481 -8.33 -20.17 6.94
CA LEU A 481 -8.90 -21.13 5.98
C LEU A 481 -8.56 -22.60 6.31
N ARG A 482 -7.40 -22.86 6.91
CA ARG A 482 -6.89 -24.22 7.13
C ARG A 482 -6.98 -24.70 8.59
N GLY A 483 -7.41 -23.84 9.52
CA GLY A 483 -7.56 -24.18 10.94
C GLY A 483 -6.23 -24.43 11.66
N GLN A 484 -5.12 -23.92 11.11
CA GLN A 484 -3.77 -24.01 11.69
C GLN A 484 -3.46 -22.66 12.35
N ASP A 485 -3.63 -22.60 13.67
CA ASP A 485 -3.51 -21.34 14.41
C ASP A 485 -2.08 -20.79 14.40
N GLN A 486 -1.88 -19.70 13.67
CA GLN A 486 -0.63 -18.96 13.54
C GLN A 486 -0.79 -17.49 13.97
N ARG A 487 -1.86 -17.17 14.73
CA ARG A 487 -2.20 -15.77 15.08
C ARG A 487 -1.09 -15.08 15.89
N ASN A 488 -0.30 -15.85 16.63
CA ASN A 488 0.80 -15.34 17.45
C ASN A 488 1.83 -14.55 16.63
N LEU A 489 1.99 -14.87 15.33
CA LEU A 489 2.85 -14.10 14.43
C LEU A 489 2.45 -12.61 14.38
N PHE A 490 1.17 -12.29 14.52
CA PHE A 490 0.67 -10.91 14.48
C PHE A 490 0.65 -10.26 15.86
N ALA A 491 0.57 -11.06 16.93
CA ALA A 491 0.74 -10.55 18.29
C ALA A 491 2.18 -10.12 18.56
N ASP A 492 3.17 -10.81 17.97
CA ASP A 492 4.58 -10.46 18.07
C ASP A 492 5.43 -11.04 16.92
N ASN A 493 5.69 -10.21 15.89
CA ASN A 493 6.44 -10.60 14.70
C ASN A 493 7.95 -10.33 14.84
N ARG A 494 8.61 -11.07 15.74
CA ARG A 494 10.08 -11.01 15.91
C ARG A 494 10.74 -12.27 15.35
N THR A 495 10.37 -12.63 14.13
CA THR A 495 10.84 -13.84 13.42
C THR A 495 12.07 -13.59 12.55
N ASP A 496 12.24 -12.38 12.00
CA ASP A 496 13.45 -11.94 11.28
C ASP A 496 14.09 -10.73 11.97
N ASP A 497 15.23 -10.93 12.62
CA ASP A 497 15.98 -9.91 13.36
C ASP A 497 16.64 -8.85 12.45
N ARG A 498 16.57 -9.02 11.13
CA ARG A 498 17.09 -8.08 10.13
C ARG A 498 16.06 -7.05 9.70
N LEU A 499 14.77 -7.28 9.98
CA LEU A 499 13.69 -6.41 9.55
C LEU A 499 13.14 -5.59 10.71
N ARG A 500 12.74 -4.35 10.41
CA ARG A 500 11.98 -3.53 11.33
C ARG A 500 10.49 -3.73 11.05
N THR A 501 9.76 -4.37 11.96
CA THR A 501 8.35 -4.69 11.80
C THR A 501 7.49 -4.09 12.93
N ILE A 502 6.24 -3.77 12.62
CA ILE A 502 5.20 -3.47 13.61
C ILE A 502 3.96 -4.27 13.23
N THR A 503 3.41 -5.04 14.17
CA THR A 503 2.20 -5.84 13.95
C THR A 503 1.08 -5.53 14.93
N SER A 504 -0.15 -5.68 14.48
CA SER A 504 -1.32 -5.63 15.35
C SER A 504 -2.22 -6.85 15.11
N LEU A 505 -2.95 -7.26 16.14
CA LEU A 505 -3.85 -8.40 16.13
C LEU A 505 -5.14 -8.11 16.91
N ARG A 506 -6.27 -8.25 16.22
CA ARG A 506 -7.63 -8.18 16.78
C ARG A 506 -8.32 -9.53 16.58
N SER A 507 -9.02 -10.04 17.60
CA SER A 507 -9.80 -11.27 17.48
C SER A 507 -11.23 -11.04 17.96
N GLY A 508 -12.20 -11.58 17.23
CA GLY A 508 -13.60 -11.55 17.66
C GLY A 508 -13.91 -12.36 18.94
N ARG A 509 -12.94 -13.15 19.44
CA ARG A 509 -13.04 -13.89 20.70
C ARG A 509 -12.62 -13.08 21.92
N ASP A 510 -12.02 -11.91 21.72
CA ASP A 510 -11.49 -11.10 22.80
C ASP A 510 -12.62 -10.45 23.62
N VAL A 511 -12.40 -10.36 24.94
CA VAL A 511 -13.23 -9.51 25.81
C VAL A 511 -12.63 -8.11 25.80
N VAL A 512 -13.28 -7.20 25.08
CA VAL A 512 -12.79 -5.84 24.86
C VAL A 512 -13.09 -4.95 26.07
N LEU A 513 -12.04 -4.42 26.70
CA LEU A 513 -12.14 -3.48 27.83
C LEU A 513 -12.08 -2.02 27.37
N LEU A 514 -11.16 -1.72 26.44
CA LEU A 514 -10.99 -0.39 25.85
C LEU A 514 -11.05 -0.52 24.33
N ASP A 515 -11.93 0.26 23.72
CA ASP A 515 -12.01 0.43 22.28
C ASP A 515 -12.41 1.88 22.01
N ALA A 516 -11.44 2.67 21.54
CA ALA A 516 -11.66 4.08 21.30
C ALA A 516 -12.58 4.35 20.08
N GLN A 517 -12.95 3.32 19.32
CA GLN A 517 -13.90 3.38 18.21
C GLN A 517 -15.37 3.26 18.60
N ALA A 518 -15.68 2.94 19.86
CA ALA A 518 -17.05 2.67 20.26
C ALA A 518 -17.98 3.89 20.02
N PRO A 519 -19.20 3.68 19.46
CA PRO A 519 -20.08 4.74 18.96
C PRO A 519 -20.58 5.75 20.02
N ASP A 520 -20.47 5.43 21.30
CA ASP A 520 -21.06 6.23 22.40
C ASP A 520 -20.09 7.25 23.04
N LYS A 521 -18.98 7.63 22.38
CA LYS A 521 -17.96 8.58 22.90
C LYS A 521 -17.39 8.24 24.30
N ALA A 522 -17.78 7.11 24.88
CA ALA A 522 -17.13 6.46 25.99
C ALA A 522 -15.97 5.64 25.43
N VAL A 523 -14.77 5.86 25.96
CA VAL A 523 -13.54 5.16 25.57
C VAL A 523 -13.57 3.67 25.99
N GLY A 524 -14.55 3.29 26.82
CA GLY A 524 -14.82 1.92 27.22
C GLY A 524 -15.98 1.30 26.42
N THR A 525 -15.96 -0.02 26.30
CA THR A 525 -17.14 -0.77 25.83
C THR A 525 -18.30 -0.60 26.81
N LYS A 526 -19.52 -0.98 26.42
CA LYS A 526 -20.72 -0.80 27.25
C LYS A 526 -20.50 -1.38 28.66
N GLY A 527 -20.54 -0.51 29.67
CA GLY A 527 -20.30 -0.88 31.07
C GLY A 527 -18.85 -0.71 31.53
N VAL A 528 -17.94 -0.17 30.73
CA VAL A 528 -16.56 0.11 31.14
C VAL A 528 -16.35 1.61 31.36
N THR A 529 -15.77 1.98 32.51
CA THR A 529 -15.37 3.35 32.82
C THR A 529 -13.87 3.51 32.61
N VAL A 530 -13.47 4.56 31.89
CA VAL A 530 -12.06 4.93 31.67
C VAL A 530 -11.78 6.26 32.35
N SER A 531 -10.70 6.34 33.13
CA SER A 531 -10.30 7.57 33.82
C SER A 531 -8.79 7.73 33.90
N GLY A 532 -8.26 8.88 33.51
CA GLY A 532 -6.85 9.24 33.68
C GLY A 532 -6.57 9.99 35.00
N SER A 533 -5.42 9.75 35.62
CA SER A 533 -4.95 10.48 36.80
C SER A 533 -3.43 10.71 36.75
N GLY A 534 -2.98 11.91 37.13
CA GLY A 534 -1.56 12.29 37.08
C GLY A 534 -0.96 12.43 35.68
N LEU A 535 -1.79 12.35 34.63
CA LEU A 535 -1.43 12.65 33.24
C LEU A 535 -1.55 14.16 33.00
N THR A 536 -0.71 14.70 32.12
CA THR A 536 -0.85 16.09 31.65
C THR A 536 -2.12 16.22 30.82
N THR A 537 -2.31 15.32 29.85
CA THR A 537 -3.54 15.21 29.06
C THR A 537 -3.85 13.75 28.76
N TRP A 538 -5.14 13.43 28.61
CA TRP A 538 -5.59 12.22 27.92
C TRP A 538 -6.88 12.51 27.16
N GLU A 539 -6.97 12.04 25.93
CA GLU A 539 -8.13 12.27 25.08
C GLU A 539 -8.23 11.26 23.94
N VAL A 540 -9.38 11.19 23.28
CA VAL A 540 -9.56 10.37 22.09
C VAL A 540 -9.34 11.22 20.83
N VAL A 541 -8.36 10.83 20.03
CA VAL A 541 -8.02 11.48 18.76
C VAL A 541 -8.19 10.52 17.59
N ALA A 542 -8.23 11.07 16.37
CA ALA A 542 -8.01 10.27 15.17
C ALA A 542 -6.52 9.93 15.10
N GLN A 543 -6.19 8.70 14.75
CA GLN A 543 -4.82 8.24 14.63
C GLN A 543 -4.10 9.07 13.57
N PRO A 544 -2.97 9.72 13.91
CA PRO A 544 -2.24 10.49 12.92
C PRO A 544 -1.57 9.54 11.91
N LEU A 545 -1.81 9.76 10.62
CA LEU A 545 -1.14 9.12 9.51
C LEU A 545 -0.29 10.14 8.75
N ARG A 546 0.61 9.67 7.88
CA ARG A 546 1.57 10.55 7.17
C ARG A 546 0.93 11.70 6.38
N TRP A 547 -0.29 11.50 5.87
CA TRP A 547 -1.02 12.46 5.02
C TRP A 547 -2.29 13.05 5.65
N GLY A 548 -2.54 12.78 6.93
CA GLY A 548 -3.70 13.31 7.63
C GLY A 548 -4.18 12.41 8.76
N PRO A 549 -5.26 12.79 9.45
CA PRO A 549 -5.91 11.91 10.40
C PRO A 549 -6.53 10.70 9.69
N GLY A 550 -6.30 9.49 10.22
CA GLY A 550 -6.98 8.28 9.79
C GLY A 550 -8.38 8.13 10.39
N ASP A 551 -9.05 7.06 10.00
CA ASP A 551 -10.35 6.66 10.55
C ASP A 551 -10.21 5.98 11.91
N ASN A 552 -9.00 5.51 12.27
CA ASN A 552 -8.81 4.87 13.56
C ASN A 552 -8.94 5.89 14.71
N ARG A 553 -9.82 5.65 15.69
CA ARG A 553 -9.93 6.46 16.91
C ARG A 553 -9.13 5.77 18.01
N ILE A 554 -8.33 6.55 18.72
CA ILE A 554 -7.32 6.04 19.66
C ILE A 554 -7.22 6.95 20.88
N VAL A 555 -6.74 6.41 22.00
CA VAL A 555 -6.44 7.18 23.21
C VAL A 555 -5.02 7.74 23.10
N ARG A 556 -4.90 9.06 23.17
CA ARG A 556 -3.62 9.75 23.37
C ARG A 556 -3.39 9.97 24.86
N LEU A 557 -2.22 9.58 25.34
CA LEU A 557 -1.74 9.79 26.71
C LEU A 557 -0.51 10.69 26.67
N GLU A 558 -0.53 11.79 27.39
CA GLU A 558 0.60 12.71 27.51
C GLU A 558 0.94 12.97 28.98
N GLY A 559 2.23 12.89 29.31
CA GLY A 559 2.74 13.39 30.58
C GLY A 559 4.05 12.78 31.01
N SER A 560 4.61 13.35 32.08
CA SER A 560 5.84 12.88 32.75
C SER A 560 5.59 11.79 33.79
N GLY A 561 4.46 11.11 33.69
CA GLY A 561 3.97 10.10 34.62
C GLY A 561 2.45 10.00 34.52
N GLY A 562 1.83 9.26 35.45
CA GLY A 562 0.37 9.11 35.51
C GLY A 562 -0.12 7.75 35.06
N ARG A 563 -1.43 7.55 35.13
CA ARG A 563 -2.09 6.29 34.80
C ARG A 563 -3.46 6.49 34.16
N LEU A 564 -3.80 5.58 33.26
CA LEU A 564 -5.14 5.39 32.71
C LEU A 564 -5.76 4.14 33.34
N ASP A 565 -6.86 4.31 34.07
CA ASP A 565 -7.61 3.21 34.69
C ASP A 565 -8.79 2.81 33.82
N VAL A 566 -8.94 1.51 33.56
CA VAL A 566 -10.05 0.89 32.84
C VAL A 566 -10.80 -0.04 33.79
N ARG A 567 -12.04 0.32 34.12
CA ARG A 567 -12.87 -0.33 35.14
C ARG A 567 -14.12 -0.94 34.50
N PRO A 568 -14.18 -2.26 34.27
CA PRO A 568 -15.42 -2.89 33.84
C PRO A 568 -16.46 -2.86 34.97
N ALA A 569 -17.74 -2.77 34.61
CA ALA A 569 -18.87 -2.73 35.56
C ALA A 569 -18.97 -4.01 36.39
N GLU A 570 -18.62 -5.14 35.77
CA GLU A 570 -18.49 -6.42 36.44
C GLU A 570 -17.04 -6.92 36.31
N PRO A 571 -16.48 -7.57 37.35
CA PRO A 571 -15.14 -8.12 37.27
C PRO A 571 -14.98 -9.13 36.12
N VAL A 572 -13.91 -8.99 35.35
CA VAL A 572 -13.63 -9.85 34.19
C VAL A 572 -12.66 -10.95 34.59
N ALA A 573 -12.90 -12.16 34.10
CA ALA A 573 -11.99 -13.28 34.28
C ALA A 573 -10.92 -13.30 33.19
N ILE A 574 -9.66 -13.48 33.57
CA ILE A 574 -8.57 -13.83 32.68
C ILE A 574 -8.25 -15.31 32.93
N GLY A 575 -8.51 -16.17 31.94
CA GLY A 575 -8.23 -17.59 32.04
C GLY A 575 -6.75 -17.86 32.35
N ALA A 576 -6.43 -19.02 32.93
CA ALA A 576 -5.06 -19.36 33.32
C ALA A 576 -4.06 -19.35 32.13
N ARG A 577 -4.53 -19.68 30.92
CA ARG A 577 -3.79 -19.59 29.65
C ARG A 577 -4.09 -18.31 28.85
N GLY A 578 -4.85 -17.40 29.44
CA GLY A 578 -5.19 -16.12 28.84
C GLY A 578 -4.05 -15.11 28.96
N SER A 579 -4.30 -13.93 28.40
CA SER A 579 -3.39 -12.80 28.46
C SER A 579 -4.16 -11.48 28.40
N LEU A 580 -3.51 -10.42 28.85
CA LEU A 580 -3.92 -9.06 28.48
C LEU A 580 -3.21 -8.69 27.18
N ARG A 581 -3.96 -8.11 26.25
CA ARG A 581 -3.39 -7.51 25.04
C ARG A 581 -3.76 -6.04 24.97
N LEU A 582 -2.84 -5.22 24.48
CA LEU A 582 -3.06 -3.80 24.24
C LEU A 582 -2.28 -3.37 23.01
N ASP A 583 -2.87 -2.52 22.19
CA ASP A 583 -2.22 -1.93 21.03
C ASP A 583 -1.62 -0.59 21.44
N VAL A 584 -0.30 -0.43 21.29
CA VAL A 584 0.43 0.76 21.76
C VAL A 584 1.45 1.27 20.75
N ALA A 585 1.58 2.59 20.63
CA ALA A 585 2.65 3.23 19.87
C ALA A 585 3.26 4.39 20.64
N ALA A 586 4.57 4.59 20.50
CA ALA A 586 5.18 5.88 20.80
C ALA A 586 4.92 6.85 19.64
N VAL A 587 4.67 8.12 19.95
CA VAL A 587 4.47 9.16 18.91
C VAL A 587 5.79 9.66 18.34
N ASP A 588 6.84 9.64 19.16
CA ASP A 588 8.17 10.13 18.81
C ASP A 588 9.29 9.26 19.41
N GLY A 589 10.53 9.77 19.31
CA GLY A 589 11.71 9.11 19.86
C GLY A 589 12.41 8.15 18.90
N SER A 590 13.59 7.70 19.31
CA SER A 590 14.44 6.76 18.56
C SER A 590 14.71 5.46 19.32
N GLN A 591 14.23 5.36 20.56
CA GLN A 591 14.42 4.22 21.45
C GLN A 591 13.07 3.62 21.84
N PRO A 592 13.01 2.32 22.18
CA PRO A 592 11.80 1.71 22.68
C PRO A 592 11.26 2.41 23.93
N ALA A 593 9.96 2.69 23.91
CA ALA A 593 9.25 3.23 25.06
C ALA A 593 8.85 2.10 26.02
N ALA A 594 8.56 2.49 27.27
CA ALA A 594 8.17 1.55 28.32
C ALA A 594 6.97 2.08 29.11
N ILE A 595 6.08 1.16 29.48
CA ILE A 595 4.92 1.36 30.35
C ILE A 595 4.85 0.23 31.38
N THR A 596 4.02 0.40 32.39
CA THR A 596 3.63 -0.68 33.30
C THR A 596 2.14 -0.94 33.17
N VAL A 597 1.76 -2.21 33.02
CA VAL A 597 0.36 -2.64 33.09
C VAL A 597 0.12 -3.17 34.49
N GLU A 598 -0.88 -2.64 35.18
CA GLU A 598 -1.30 -3.06 36.52
C GLU A 598 -2.71 -3.66 36.46
N VAL A 599 -2.92 -4.77 37.16
CA VAL A 599 -4.25 -5.37 37.35
C VAL A 599 -4.60 -5.35 38.83
N THR A 600 -5.87 -5.04 39.12
CA THR A 600 -6.44 -5.09 40.47
C THR A 600 -7.65 -6.01 40.48
N ASP A 601 -7.69 -6.99 41.38
CA ASP A 601 -8.84 -7.87 41.54
C ASP A 601 -9.94 -7.26 42.42
N ALA A 602 -11.09 -7.92 42.48
CA ALA A 602 -12.26 -7.48 43.26
C ALA A 602 -12.02 -7.44 44.79
N ALA A 603 -10.94 -8.07 45.29
CA ALA A 603 -10.52 -7.99 46.68
C ALA A 603 -9.50 -6.86 46.93
N GLY A 604 -9.13 -6.11 45.88
CA GLY A 604 -8.17 -5.01 45.95
C GLY A 604 -6.70 -5.43 45.86
N ARG A 605 -6.41 -6.71 45.61
CA ARG A 605 -5.03 -7.19 45.42
C ARG A 605 -4.52 -6.75 44.05
N ARG A 606 -3.25 -6.37 43.96
CA ARG A 606 -2.64 -5.78 42.77
C ARG A 606 -1.43 -6.56 42.30
N ALA A 607 -1.21 -6.59 40.98
CA ALA A 607 0.02 -7.04 40.36
C ALA A 607 0.36 -6.14 39.16
N SER A 608 1.65 -6.00 38.87
CA SER A 608 2.13 -5.15 37.79
C SER A 608 3.13 -5.90 36.91
N ALA A 609 3.10 -5.64 35.62
CA ALA A 609 4.00 -6.18 34.61
C ALA A 609 4.53 -5.06 33.72
N GLY A 610 5.82 -5.08 33.41
CA GLY A 610 6.47 -4.04 32.60
C GLY A 610 6.48 -4.39 31.12
N VAL A 611 6.01 -3.47 30.27
CA VAL A 611 6.11 -3.56 28.81
C VAL A 611 7.18 -2.58 28.37
N ARG A 612 8.31 -3.07 27.84
CA ARG A 612 9.54 -2.26 27.63
C ARG A 612 9.98 -2.13 26.18
N ASP A 613 9.27 -2.77 25.28
CA ASP A 613 9.63 -3.00 23.89
C ASP A 613 8.72 -2.23 22.93
N ILE A 614 7.99 -1.20 23.38
CA ILE A 614 7.11 -0.40 22.52
C ILE A 614 7.97 0.30 21.47
N PRO A 615 7.79 0.01 20.17
CA PRO A 615 8.71 0.51 19.15
C PRO A 615 8.54 2.03 19.00
N PRO A 616 9.62 2.78 18.75
CA PRO A 616 9.51 4.13 18.23
C PRO A 616 8.92 4.09 16.80
N PRO A 617 8.31 5.20 16.33
CA PRO A 617 7.83 5.31 14.95
C PRO A 617 8.92 4.99 13.93
N ILE A 618 8.52 4.33 12.83
CA ILE A 618 9.44 4.10 11.70
C ILE A 618 9.55 5.40 10.91
N VAL A 619 10.74 5.98 10.88
CA VAL A 619 11.04 7.13 10.02
C VAL A 619 11.11 6.65 8.56
N ALA A 620 10.20 7.17 7.77
CA ALA A 620 9.89 6.88 6.38
C ALA A 620 10.33 8.04 5.49
N ASP A 621 11.60 7.99 5.05
CA ASP A 621 12.19 9.04 4.21
C ASP A 621 12.64 8.45 2.87
N PRO A 622 11.72 8.08 1.96
CA PRO A 622 12.04 7.33 0.75
C PRO A 622 12.78 8.13 -0.33
N LEU A 623 12.94 9.45 -0.15
CA LEU A 623 13.51 10.35 -1.15
C LEU A 623 15.00 10.62 -0.94
N LYS A 624 15.66 11.10 -2.00
CA LYS A 624 17.08 11.47 -2.00
C LYS A 624 17.47 12.52 -0.96
N ALA A 625 16.54 13.40 -0.58
CA ALA A 625 16.76 14.41 0.45
C ALA A 625 15.47 14.71 1.22
N ALA A 626 15.59 15.00 2.53
CA ALA A 626 14.44 15.24 3.40
C ALA A 626 13.59 16.46 2.99
N TRP A 627 14.20 17.50 2.40
CA TRP A 627 13.48 18.69 1.92
C TRP A 627 12.56 18.41 0.72
N MET A 628 12.71 17.25 0.07
CA MET A 628 11.84 16.83 -1.03
C MET A 628 10.52 16.24 -0.53
N ARG A 629 10.43 15.82 0.73
CA ARG A 629 9.24 15.14 1.28
C ARG A 629 8.07 16.11 1.44
N SER A 630 6.87 15.62 1.15
CA SER A 630 5.61 16.21 1.59
C SER A 630 5.01 15.39 2.72
N GLY A 631 4.45 16.05 3.73
CA GLY A 631 3.84 15.37 4.87
C GLY A 631 4.84 14.94 5.95
N ALA A 632 4.35 14.17 6.91
CA ALA A 632 5.16 13.71 8.04
C ALA A 632 6.21 12.67 7.62
N SER A 633 7.33 12.63 8.35
CA SER A 633 8.39 11.62 8.16
C SER A 633 8.04 10.25 8.73
N SER A 634 6.94 10.11 9.47
CA SER A 634 6.53 8.88 10.12
C SER A 634 5.05 8.94 10.42
N GLU A 635 4.46 7.77 10.65
CA GLU A 635 3.13 7.63 11.25
C GLU A 635 3.23 6.62 12.40
N PRO A 636 2.67 6.92 13.59
CA PRO A 636 2.69 6.00 14.70
C PRO A 636 1.69 4.87 14.45
N VAL A 637 2.22 3.69 14.14
CA VAL A 637 1.45 2.46 13.98
C VAL A 637 1.45 1.71 15.31
N LEU A 638 0.27 1.36 15.83
CA LEU A 638 0.15 0.65 17.09
C LEU A 638 0.64 -0.79 16.95
N GLN A 639 1.45 -1.23 17.93
CA GLN A 639 1.88 -2.61 18.04
C GLN A 639 1.09 -3.32 19.13
N THR A 640 0.60 -4.52 18.85
CA THR A 640 0.05 -5.39 19.89
C THR A 640 1.15 -5.77 20.86
N ARG A 641 0.85 -5.63 22.15
CA ARG A 641 1.68 -6.11 23.26
C ARG A 641 0.90 -7.11 24.06
N VAL A 642 1.55 -8.22 24.39
CA VAL A 642 0.97 -9.32 25.16
C VAL A 642 1.60 -9.33 26.54
N VAL A 643 0.76 -9.28 27.58
CA VAL A 643 1.17 -9.45 28.96
C VAL A 643 0.54 -10.75 29.47
N SER A 644 1.39 -11.73 29.79
CA SER A 644 0.94 -13.05 30.21
C SER A 644 0.37 -13.02 31.63
N THR A 645 -0.61 -13.87 31.91
CA THR A 645 -1.12 -14.08 33.28
C THR A 645 -0.01 -14.51 34.25
N ARG A 646 0.98 -15.24 33.75
CA ARG A 646 2.13 -15.72 34.52
C ARG A 646 2.92 -14.58 35.13
N GLU A 647 3.09 -13.47 34.41
CA GLU A 647 3.80 -12.28 34.94
C GLU A 647 3.09 -11.72 36.17
N PHE A 648 1.75 -11.61 36.11
CA PHE A 648 0.97 -11.12 37.25
C PHE A 648 0.98 -12.09 38.43
N THR A 649 0.79 -13.39 38.20
CA THR A 649 0.79 -14.38 39.29
C THR A 649 2.17 -14.57 39.91
N THR A 650 3.24 -14.33 39.14
CA THR A 650 4.61 -14.33 39.69
C THR A 650 4.85 -13.09 40.54
N ALA A 651 4.35 -11.92 40.11
CA ALA A 651 4.45 -10.68 40.86
C ALA A 651 3.59 -10.69 42.15
N ASN A 652 2.40 -11.30 42.10
CA ASN A 652 1.54 -11.49 43.26
C ASN A 652 0.77 -12.83 43.17
N PRO A 653 1.22 -13.87 43.89
CA PRO A 653 0.57 -15.18 43.91
C PRO A 653 -0.85 -15.18 44.50
N GLU A 654 -1.22 -14.16 45.28
CA GLU A 654 -2.55 -14.08 45.89
C GLU A 654 -3.59 -13.45 44.95
N LEU A 655 -3.19 -12.90 43.80
CA LEU A 655 -4.09 -12.25 42.86
C LEU A 655 -5.14 -13.22 42.28
N ASP A 656 -6.43 -12.88 42.36
CA ASP A 656 -7.49 -13.67 41.71
C ASP A 656 -7.81 -13.14 40.30
N LEU A 657 -7.15 -13.73 39.30
CA LEU A 657 -7.34 -13.43 37.88
C LEU A 657 -8.77 -13.69 37.37
N ARG A 658 -9.61 -14.41 38.11
CA ARG A 658 -11.00 -14.66 37.70
C ARG A 658 -11.93 -13.48 37.99
N ARG A 659 -11.45 -12.49 38.73
CA ARG A 659 -12.26 -11.35 39.20
C ARG A 659 -11.49 -10.03 39.08
N ILE A 660 -10.95 -9.73 37.90
CA ILE A 660 -10.24 -8.45 37.67
C ILE A 660 -11.23 -7.30 37.61
N ALA A 661 -11.08 -6.36 38.54
CA ALA A 661 -11.95 -5.19 38.70
C ALA A 661 -11.37 -3.92 38.06
N THR A 662 -10.05 -3.85 37.85
CA THR A 662 -9.41 -2.72 37.17
C THR A 662 -8.16 -3.17 36.43
N VAL A 663 -7.98 -2.67 35.22
CA VAL A 663 -6.72 -2.74 34.47
C VAL A 663 -6.22 -1.32 34.26
N SER A 664 -4.93 -1.07 34.51
CA SER A 664 -4.35 0.25 34.44
C SER A 664 -3.10 0.28 33.60
N VAL A 665 -2.99 1.27 32.72
CA VAL A 665 -1.78 1.57 31.95
C VAL A 665 -1.07 2.73 32.64
N VAL A 666 0.15 2.50 33.11
CA VAL A 666 0.94 3.45 33.91
C VAL A 666 2.15 3.91 33.11
N LEU A 667 2.30 5.24 32.97
CA LEU A 667 3.47 5.85 32.36
C LEU A 667 4.59 5.96 33.40
N ALA A 668 5.78 5.49 33.03
CA ALA A 668 6.96 5.66 33.88
C ALA A 668 7.33 7.15 34.00
N PRO A 669 7.78 7.63 35.17
CA PRO A 669 8.13 9.03 35.36
C PRO A 669 9.48 9.35 34.72
N THR A 670 9.49 9.54 33.40
CA THR A 670 10.71 9.67 32.60
C THR A 670 10.52 10.66 31.46
N GLY A 671 10.62 11.96 31.77
CA GLY A 671 10.36 13.05 30.83
C GLY A 671 8.91 13.07 30.35
N ASP A 672 8.46 14.18 29.75
CA ASP A 672 7.15 14.18 29.09
C ASP A 672 7.20 13.20 27.90
N ARG A 673 6.24 12.27 27.88
CA ARG A 673 6.08 11.28 26.81
C ARG A 673 4.68 11.36 26.24
N GLU A 674 4.58 11.11 24.94
CA GLU A 674 3.31 10.96 24.24
C GLU A 674 3.20 9.51 23.74
N LEU A 675 2.15 8.81 24.18
CA LEU A 675 1.82 7.45 23.75
C LEU A 675 0.41 7.39 23.20
N LEU A 676 0.23 6.50 22.23
CA LEU A 676 -1.06 6.14 21.66
C LEU A 676 -1.42 4.74 22.15
N LEU A 677 -2.68 4.57 22.55
CA LEU A 677 -3.23 3.33 23.09
C LEU A 677 -4.59 3.05 22.47
N ASP A 678 -4.83 1.80 22.11
CA ASP A 678 -6.15 1.30 21.74
C ASP A 678 -6.27 -0.19 22.09
N HIS A 679 -7.47 -0.76 21.94
CA HIS A 679 -7.71 -2.20 21.96
C HIS A 679 -7.13 -2.92 23.19
N LEU A 680 -7.40 -2.42 24.40
CA LEU A 680 -7.09 -3.15 25.64
C LEU A 680 -8.10 -4.27 25.81
N VAL A 681 -7.65 -5.52 25.72
CA VAL A 681 -8.51 -6.69 25.71
C VAL A 681 -7.99 -7.80 26.61
N VAL A 682 -8.92 -8.64 27.08
CA VAL A 682 -8.61 -9.93 27.70
C VAL A 682 -8.77 -11.02 26.64
N SER A 683 -7.67 -11.69 26.32
CA SER A 683 -7.68 -12.91 25.52
C SER A 683 -7.79 -14.12 26.46
N GLN A 684 -8.75 -15.01 26.21
CA GLN A 684 -8.97 -16.19 27.06
C GLN A 684 -8.01 -17.36 26.76
N GLY A 685 -7.12 -17.21 25.77
CA GLY A 685 -6.34 -18.32 25.21
C GLY A 685 -7.17 -19.15 24.24
N ALA A 686 -6.48 -19.90 23.37
CA ALA A 686 -7.10 -20.83 22.42
C ALA A 686 -7.61 -22.11 23.10
#